data_AF-A0A518ENE9-F1
#
_entry.id   AF-A0A518ENE9-F1
#
_cell.length_a   1.000
_cell.length_b   1.000
_cell.length_c   1.000
_cell.angle_alpha   90.00
_cell.angle_beta   90.00
_cell.angle_gamma   90.00
#
_symmetry.space_group_name_H-M   'P 1'
#
loop_
_entity.id
_entity.type
_entity.pdbx_description
1 polymer ?
#
loop_
_entity_poly.entity_id
_entity_poly.type
_entity_poly.pdbx_seq_one_letter_code
_entity_poly.pdbx_strand_id
1 'polypeptide(L)'
;MRTTPTFGRTAAQSRSSFLTAALAAGLAASLAGCSSSSDGDGGDGGGGAPDTTAPAANSFVQDRTTDPTGMTVVVGFSEAVTPATAEVTTAYTITGAVVQTATLNTAGTAVTLTLDAPAIPGDDTIAIAAGIEDAAGNMSTQVNATAIATTDTTAPNASAIEGITISGPENDQIVVTFTDDMIASEVETSGNWNLESPLGTPFDATGSTVVYDVMTRTATLTLGSGSVDQNLHTFDDIHASFIGMRDLGGNQITTTSIGTSAVNGMVTGDTEPPVLLAAAPGTGNTLKLTFSESVTAMETTDLKSVSLTNGTDIVLTDANDPGLAATGTIGLTGTVADGESITISDGATSAVFEFEYGAQGTIAISGQPNDADDVVISDGVLSIAFEFDSNASAVGTAVVIGVDPAETISNLLTEIGSSGLALTASPGGSSTEITLLNAGAGAAGNVALMGTDTAGVQTLTGMTSGGVTGTNVPVMVNTSSVSATVTNLRSAIDNNAFNITTSNGAAPEDFILTNDNPGTAGNVPISEFDTLGFIDFTGMAGGTGTGLATYAPTASTAVGSDITSTVTFSIAPEAADSLRVYGVTDLAGNQMIPETAATVVAASAAEPALTGLDLTGSSVAGEGNDSITFAFVAPVHPDGVTDPANYTLTDTVPVDLTGAEFRYDMTLGQVEVSFNGASSPSLGASGLLELTVDNLRSLQGVVQSAPDLEIGPTLGDTTAPTVGVSDARLDPADSSSVFIIFSEAISPTGGADEANYTITGNTTSSATLVTPRVAHVTFASAVTVSDTVDIAVAAATDLAGNAASGVASVAVSAADAAVPTVSTVIATNGTSTGRDTIKIVFSEPVARTSSEMAANYAITSGGVAVDLTDATVWSSSVDDSVTIELPASIALQTGDTVSVTPSNITDVPGNALVSAASMASVAGDSSAPSTAAAFVNVKNDIAEMTVDVQFSESMDATVTGNAANWSASGGQVASSVTRLNERLFRVTFDGPISPADTIDVATPTDRAGNVGGTMTINPAE
;
A
#
# COMPACT_ATOMS: atom_id res chain seq x y z
N MET A 1 38.41 47.31 -0.58
CA MET A 1 38.16 48.06 -1.83
C MET A 1 36.66 48.34 -1.88
N ARG A 2 36.19 49.57 -1.61
CA ARG A 2 35.51 50.48 -2.57
C ARG A 2 34.90 49.69 -3.75
N THR A 3 33.58 49.63 -3.94
CA THR A 3 32.63 50.76 -4.10
C THR A 3 31.16 50.37 -3.82
N THR A 4 30.45 51.18 -3.03
CA THR A 4 28.99 51.42 -3.12
C THR A 4 28.74 52.49 -4.21
N PRO A 5 27.51 52.70 -4.77
CA PRO A 5 26.49 53.48 -4.03
C PRO A 5 24.97 53.24 -4.37
N THR A 6 24.11 53.42 -3.33
CA THR A 6 22.75 54.05 -3.22
C THR A 6 21.67 53.81 -4.30
N PHE A 7 20.40 53.56 -3.98
CA PHE A 7 19.38 54.35 -3.23
C PHE A 7 18.27 53.38 -2.72
N GLY A 8 17.46 53.59 -1.68
CA GLY A 8 17.22 54.68 -0.74
C GLY A 8 16.24 54.18 0.35
N ARG A 9 16.47 54.59 1.60
CA ARG A 9 15.61 54.33 2.77
C ARG A 9 14.50 55.38 2.83
N THR A 10 13.29 54.98 3.23
CA THR A 10 12.53 55.73 4.24
C THR A 10 11.52 54.83 4.95
N ALA A 11 11.65 54.81 6.28
CA ALA A 11 10.69 54.25 7.22
C ALA A 11 9.47 55.16 7.35
N ALA A 12 8.32 54.55 7.65
CA ALA A 12 7.19 55.25 8.28
C ALA A 12 6.83 54.51 9.57
N GLN A 13 7.34 55.02 10.70
CA GLN A 13 6.62 54.98 11.97
C GLN A 13 5.54 56.06 11.94
N SER A 14 4.31 55.78 12.39
CA SER A 14 3.52 56.75 13.16
C SER A 14 2.28 56.13 13.82
N ARG A 15 2.40 55.92 15.14
CA ARG A 15 1.51 56.38 16.23
C ARG A 15 0.02 55.98 16.26
N SER A 16 -0.31 55.36 17.40
CA SER A 16 -1.61 55.37 18.08
C SER A 16 -2.16 56.77 18.41
N SER A 17 -3.47 56.78 18.67
CA SER A 17 -4.28 57.64 19.57
C SER A 17 -5.00 58.87 18.99
N PHE A 18 -6.18 59.11 19.60
CA PHE A 18 -7.18 60.20 19.46
C PHE A 18 -8.26 59.97 18.39
N LEU A 19 -9.57 60.09 18.63
CA LEU A 19 -10.37 60.40 19.84
C LEU A 19 -11.85 60.16 19.47
N THR A 20 -12.62 59.61 20.39
CA THR A 20 -14.08 59.69 20.45
C THR A 20 -14.51 61.15 20.70
N ALA A 21 -15.41 61.73 19.90
CA ALA A 21 -16.54 62.59 20.34
C ALA A 21 -17.08 63.53 19.25
N ALA A 22 -18.41 63.53 19.17
CA ALA A 22 -19.30 64.67 18.89
C ALA A 22 -19.36 65.22 17.45
N LEU A 23 -20.54 65.03 16.82
CA LEU A 23 -21.49 66.14 16.77
C LEU A 23 -22.94 65.64 16.62
N ALA A 24 -23.68 65.68 17.73
CA ALA A 24 -25.10 65.98 17.68
C ALA A 24 -25.24 67.51 17.60
N ALA A 25 -25.93 68.03 16.58
CA ALA A 25 -26.76 69.23 16.63
C ALA A 25 -27.22 69.61 15.20
N GLY A 26 -28.50 69.38 14.92
CA GLY A 26 -29.13 69.78 13.67
C GLY A 26 -30.64 69.56 13.66
N LEU A 27 -31.30 69.72 14.81
CA LEU A 27 -32.75 69.85 14.87
C LEU A 27 -33.13 71.18 14.19
N ALA A 28 -33.65 71.12 12.97
CA ALA A 28 -34.48 72.18 12.41
C ALA A 28 -35.53 71.53 11.51
N ALA A 29 -36.76 71.57 12.01
CA ALA A 29 -37.96 71.16 11.31
C ALA A 29 -38.11 71.87 9.96
N SER A 30 -38.54 71.12 8.94
CA SER A 30 -39.57 71.60 8.03
C SER A 30 -40.43 70.42 7.59
N LEU A 31 -41.49 70.17 8.35
CA LEU A 31 -42.75 69.71 7.76
C LEU A 31 -43.15 70.75 6.70
N ALA A 32 -43.06 70.40 5.43
CA ALA A 32 -43.91 70.96 4.39
C ALA A 32 -44.81 69.79 3.97
N GLY A 33 -45.99 69.60 4.55
CA GLY A 33 -47.01 70.64 4.67
C GLY A 33 -47.64 70.82 3.30
N CYS A 34 -48.46 69.84 2.90
CA CYS A 34 -49.50 70.02 1.91
C CYS A 34 -50.28 71.29 2.29
N SER A 35 -50.04 72.38 1.57
CA SER A 35 -50.77 73.63 1.73
C SER A 35 -51.42 73.93 0.39
N SER A 36 -52.69 73.54 0.28
CA SER A 36 -53.63 74.13 -0.65
C SER A 36 -53.73 75.63 -0.36
N SER A 37 -53.14 76.46 -1.22
CA SER A 37 -53.32 77.91 -1.20
C SER A 37 -53.89 78.34 -2.54
N SER A 38 -55.21 78.50 -2.55
CA SER A 38 -55.90 79.45 -3.42
C SER A 38 -55.39 80.86 -3.10
N ASP A 39 -54.81 81.53 -4.09
CA ASP A 39 -55.29 82.84 -4.57
C ASP A 39 -54.31 83.39 -5.61
N GLY A 40 -54.88 83.86 -6.71
CA GLY A 40 -54.13 84.39 -7.84
C GLY A 40 -53.58 85.79 -7.59
N ASP A 41 -52.43 86.05 -8.20
CA ASP A 41 -52.19 87.28 -8.93
C ASP A 41 -51.23 86.98 -10.09
N GLY A 42 -51.46 87.66 -11.20
CA GLY A 42 -50.97 87.31 -12.52
C GLY A 42 -49.52 87.67 -12.80
N GLY A 43 -49.04 87.03 -13.87
CA GLY A 43 -48.02 87.57 -14.75
C GLY A 43 -46.58 87.31 -14.34
N ASP A 44 -46.07 86.14 -14.71
CA ASP A 44 -45.03 86.12 -15.75
C ASP A 44 -45.06 84.78 -16.49
N GLY A 45 -45.45 84.83 -17.77
CA GLY A 45 -45.65 83.69 -18.67
C GLY A 45 -44.33 83.17 -19.24
N GLY A 46 -43.39 82.79 -18.37
CA GLY A 46 -42.27 81.93 -18.74
C GLY A 46 -42.71 80.47 -18.66
N GLY A 47 -43.65 80.07 -19.52
CA GLY A 47 -43.99 78.66 -19.69
C GLY A 47 -42.77 77.92 -20.22
N GLY A 48 -41.97 77.36 -19.32
CA GLY A 48 -41.19 76.18 -19.66
C GLY A 48 -42.19 75.19 -20.24
N ALA A 49 -42.00 74.80 -21.50
CA ALA A 49 -42.87 73.81 -22.12
C ALA A 49 -43.00 72.61 -21.15
N PRO A 50 -44.20 72.02 -20.98
CA PRO A 50 -44.35 70.81 -20.18
C PRO A 50 -43.32 69.80 -20.69
N ASP A 51 -42.63 69.13 -19.76
CA ASP A 51 -41.68 68.11 -20.15
C ASP A 51 -42.43 67.03 -20.94
N THR A 52 -42.03 66.84 -22.19
CA THR A 52 -42.61 65.83 -23.09
C THR A 52 -41.58 64.77 -23.48
N THR A 53 -40.40 64.81 -22.86
CA THR A 53 -39.34 63.84 -23.13
C THR A 53 -39.66 62.60 -22.32
N ALA A 54 -39.70 61.45 -22.97
CA ALA A 54 -39.90 60.19 -22.24
C ALA A 54 -38.55 59.69 -21.72
N PRO A 55 -38.50 59.08 -20.52
CA PRO A 55 -37.30 58.47 -20.03
C PRO A 55 -36.89 57.29 -20.92
N ALA A 56 -35.61 57.24 -21.30
CA ALA A 56 -35.04 56.16 -22.10
C ALA A 56 -33.99 55.41 -21.27
N ALA A 57 -34.12 54.09 -21.15
CA ALA A 57 -33.07 53.27 -20.57
C ALA A 57 -31.91 53.14 -21.59
N ASN A 58 -30.71 53.56 -21.19
CA ASN A 58 -29.56 53.72 -22.09
C ASN A 58 -28.30 52.95 -21.64
N SER A 59 -28.33 52.35 -20.45
CA SER A 59 -27.21 51.63 -19.88
C SER A 59 -27.73 50.41 -19.12
N PHE A 60 -27.10 49.26 -19.33
CA PHE A 60 -27.44 47.99 -18.70
C PHE A 60 -26.12 47.33 -18.31
N VAL A 61 -25.75 47.43 -17.03
CA VAL A 61 -24.40 47.07 -16.58
C VAL A 61 -24.48 46.13 -15.41
N GLN A 62 -23.91 44.94 -15.55
CA GLN A 62 -23.54 44.08 -14.43
C GLN A 62 -22.36 44.76 -13.71
N ASP A 63 -22.57 45.19 -12.46
CA ASP A 63 -21.54 45.93 -11.73
C ASP A 63 -20.75 45.03 -10.76
N ARG A 64 -19.77 44.33 -11.32
CA ARG A 64 -18.84 43.45 -10.60
C ARG A 64 -17.93 44.19 -9.61
N THR A 65 -17.81 45.52 -9.70
CA THR A 65 -17.01 46.31 -8.75
C THR A 65 -17.72 46.50 -7.40
N THR A 66 -19.05 46.59 -7.43
CA THR A 66 -19.88 46.72 -6.23
C THR A 66 -20.37 45.36 -5.75
N ASP A 67 -20.65 44.45 -6.67
CA ASP A 67 -21.12 43.10 -6.40
C ASP A 67 -20.29 42.06 -7.16
N PRO A 68 -19.24 41.51 -6.50
CA PRO A 68 -18.41 40.45 -7.04
C PRO A 68 -19.15 39.12 -7.24
N THR A 69 -20.45 39.00 -6.95
CA THR A 69 -21.22 37.79 -7.30
C THR A 69 -21.86 37.88 -8.67
N GLY A 70 -21.91 39.08 -9.27
CA GLY A 70 -22.55 39.32 -10.57
C GLY A 70 -24.08 39.20 -10.54
N MET A 71 -24.69 39.12 -9.35
CA MET A 71 -26.14 39.01 -9.14
C MET A 71 -26.86 40.37 -9.19
N THR A 72 -26.17 41.44 -9.57
CA THR A 72 -26.76 42.77 -9.72
C THR A 72 -26.56 43.35 -11.11
N VAL A 73 -27.62 43.99 -11.62
CA VAL A 73 -27.60 44.73 -12.88
C VAL A 73 -28.14 46.13 -12.64
N VAL A 74 -27.38 47.14 -13.03
CA VAL A 74 -27.76 48.55 -12.96
C VAL A 74 -28.30 49.02 -14.30
N VAL A 75 -29.54 49.51 -14.29
CA VAL A 75 -30.22 50.10 -15.44
C VAL A 75 -30.17 51.61 -15.33
N GLY A 76 -29.47 52.28 -16.24
CA GLY A 76 -29.40 53.74 -16.33
C GLY A 76 -30.49 54.33 -17.23
N PHE A 77 -31.13 55.40 -16.78
CA PHE A 77 -32.13 56.16 -17.52
C PHE A 77 -31.61 57.54 -17.93
N SER A 78 -32.11 58.07 -19.05
CA SER A 78 -31.74 59.38 -19.58
C SER A 78 -32.14 60.55 -18.68
N GLU A 79 -33.06 60.32 -17.75
CA GLU A 79 -33.58 61.28 -16.77
C GLU A 79 -34.16 60.58 -15.55
N ALA A 80 -34.66 61.36 -14.58
CA ALA A 80 -35.19 60.81 -13.34
C ALA A 80 -36.57 60.16 -13.55
N VAL A 81 -36.67 58.88 -13.21
CA VAL A 81 -37.90 58.08 -13.22
C VAL A 81 -38.55 58.04 -11.84
N THR A 82 -39.79 57.55 -11.77
CA THR A 82 -40.57 57.45 -10.52
C THR A 82 -40.48 56.04 -9.92
N PRO A 83 -40.34 55.90 -8.58
CA PRO A 83 -40.29 54.59 -7.93
C PRO A 83 -41.52 53.70 -8.24
N ALA A 84 -42.70 54.31 -8.36
CA ALA A 84 -43.97 53.60 -8.57
C ALA A 84 -44.00 52.70 -9.81
N THR A 85 -43.22 53.04 -10.84
CA THR A 85 -43.10 52.25 -12.07
C THR A 85 -41.71 51.61 -12.20
N ALA A 86 -40.65 52.28 -11.72
CA ALA A 86 -39.27 51.84 -11.84
C ALA A 86 -38.87 50.71 -10.88
N GLU A 87 -39.53 50.57 -9.72
CA GLU A 87 -39.25 49.53 -8.71
C GLU A 87 -40.15 48.28 -8.87
N VAL A 88 -40.85 48.17 -10.01
CA VAL A 88 -41.67 47.01 -10.33
C VAL A 88 -40.80 45.94 -10.99
N THR A 89 -40.52 44.85 -10.28
CA THR A 89 -39.64 43.78 -10.77
C THR A 89 -40.10 43.18 -12.10
N THR A 90 -41.41 43.03 -12.30
CA THR A 90 -41.99 42.49 -13.54
C THR A 90 -41.86 43.42 -14.75
N ALA A 91 -41.42 44.67 -14.56
CA ALA A 91 -41.08 45.56 -15.65
C ALA A 91 -39.75 45.17 -16.33
N TYR A 92 -38.93 44.36 -15.68
CA TYR A 92 -37.63 43.90 -16.16
C TYR A 92 -37.66 42.39 -16.39
N THR A 93 -37.06 41.95 -17.49
CA THR A 93 -36.85 40.52 -17.77
C THR A 93 -35.41 40.35 -18.19
N ILE A 94 -34.69 39.50 -17.48
CA ILE A 94 -33.33 39.09 -17.80
C ILE A 94 -33.40 37.63 -18.27
N THR A 95 -32.73 37.28 -19.36
CA THR A 95 -32.57 35.85 -19.70
C THR A 95 -31.60 35.22 -18.70
N GLY A 96 -31.75 33.93 -18.39
CA GLY A 96 -30.84 33.25 -17.47
C GLY A 96 -31.08 33.50 -15.96
N ALA A 97 -31.70 34.62 -15.58
CA ALA A 97 -31.96 34.97 -14.17
C ALA A 97 -33.33 35.62 -13.93
N VAL A 98 -33.83 35.56 -12.70
CA VAL A 98 -35.07 36.18 -12.24
C VAL A 98 -34.75 37.44 -11.42
N VAL A 99 -35.49 38.52 -11.69
CA VAL A 99 -35.38 39.77 -10.93
C VAL A 99 -36.13 39.64 -9.60
N GLN A 100 -35.38 39.67 -8.50
CA GLN A 100 -35.90 39.55 -7.14
C GLN A 100 -36.29 40.90 -6.55
N THR A 101 -35.47 41.93 -6.79
CA THR A 101 -35.78 43.31 -6.38
C THR A 101 -35.36 44.30 -7.47
N ALA A 102 -36.02 45.45 -7.48
CA ALA A 102 -35.67 46.60 -8.30
C ALA A 102 -35.71 47.84 -7.39
N THR A 103 -34.57 48.49 -7.21
CA THR A 103 -34.44 49.61 -6.27
C THR A 103 -33.95 50.84 -7.02
N LEU A 104 -34.72 51.93 -6.96
CA LEU A 104 -34.34 53.19 -7.59
C LEU A 104 -33.36 53.96 -6.71
N ASN A 105 -32.29 54.48 -7.31
CA ASN A 105 -31.34 55.31 -6.57
C ASN A 105 -31.96 56.66 -6.15
N THR A 106 -31.31 57.36 -5.21
CA THR A 106 -31.81 58.64 -4.69
C THR A 106 -31.85 59.77 -5.73
N ALA A 107 -31.11 59.64 -6.84
CA ALA A 107 -31.13 60.58 -7.94
C ALA A 107 -32.30 60.33 -8.92
N GLY A 108 -32.98 59.18 -8.81
CA GLY A 108 -34.03 58.74 -9.72
C GLY A 108 -33.55 58.27 -11.09
N THR A 109 -32.24 58.21 -11.35
CA THR A 109 -31.69 57.99 -12.70
C THR A 109 -31.15 56.59 -12.95
N ALA A 110 -31.08 55.74 -11.93
CA ALA A 110 -30.64 54.37 -12.08
C ALA A 110 -31.41 53.41 -11.17
N VAL A 111 -31.76 52.26 -11.70
CA VAL A 111 -32.40 51.16 -10.96
C VAL A 111 -31.39 50.04 -10.79
N THR A 112 -31.17 49.61 -9.56
CA THR A 112 -30.37 48.41 -9.25
C THR A 112 -31.31 47.22 -9.13
N LEU A 113 -31.10 46.22 -9.98
CA LEU A 113 -31.79 44.96 -9.94
C LEU A 113 -30.96 43.97 -9.13
N THR A 114 -31.58 43.24 -8.21
CA THR A 114 -30.96 42.05 -7.59
C THR A 114 -31.58 40.81 -8.17
N LEU A 115 -30.76 39.83 -8.50
CA LEU A 115 -31.15 38.61 -9.20
C LEU A 115 -31.05 37.38 -8.29
N ASP A 116 -31.65 36.27 -8.70
CA ASP A 116 -31.48 34.96 -8.05
C ASP A 116 -30.30 34.16 -8.61
N ALA A 117 -29.72 34.60 -9.73
CA ALA A 117 -28.53 34.05 -10.36
C ALA A 117 -27.70 35.18 -11.01
N PRO A 118 -26.37 34.99 -11.19
CA PRO A 118 -25.54 35.98 -11.89
C PRO A 118 -26.04 36.20 -13.32
N ALA A 119 -26.10 37.46 -13.76
CA ALA A 119 -26.34 37.75 -15.17
C ALA A 119 -25.02 37.63 -15.95
N ILE A 120 -24.95 36.79 -16.97
CA ILE A 120 -23.73 36.51 -17.74
C ILE A 120 -23.64 37.42 -18.97
N PRO A 121 -22.72 38.41 -19.00
CA PRO A 121 -22.55 39.28 -20.16
C PRO A 121 -22.20 38.49 -21.43
N GLY A 122 -22.90 38.79 -22.53
CA GLY A 122 -22.74 38.11 -23.83
C GLY A 122 -23.73 36.97 -24.06
N ASP A 123 -24.18 36.30 -23.01
CA ASP A 123 -25.21 35.25 -23.07
C ASP A 123 -26.57 35.83 -22.70
N ASP A 124 -26.59 36.64 -21.63
CA ASP A 124 -27.80 37.21 -21.10
C ASP A 124 -28.14 38.57 -21.71
N THR A 125 -29.45 38.77 -21.85
CA THR A 125 -30.04 40.01 -22.35
C THR A 125 -31.10 40.50 -21.38
N ILE A 126 -31.27 41.82 -21.33
CA ILE A 126 -32.33 42.48 -20.59
C ILE A 126 -33.38 43.04 -21.55
N ALA A 127 -34.65 42.86 -21.21
CA ALA A 127 -35.79 43.53 -21.81
C ALA A 127 -36.53 44.32 -20.73
N ILE A 128 -37.06 45.48 -21.11
CA ILE A 128 -37.83 46.36 -20.22
C ILE A 128 -39.17 46.65 -20.86
N ALA A 129 -40.27 46.37 -20.14
CA ALA A 129 -41.60 46.71 -20.59
C ALA A 129 -41.75 48.23 -20.77
N ALA A 130 -42.60 48.64 -21.73
CA ALA A 130 -42.98 50.06 -21.83
C ALA A 130 -43.71 50.51 -20.55
N GLY A 131 -43.62 51.80 -20.22
CA GLY A 131 -44.42 52.39 -19.14
C GLY A 131 -43.66 52.73 -17.85
N ILE A 132 -42.32 52.81 -17.88
CA ILE A 132 -41.59 53.46 -16.80
C ILE A 132 -41.81 54.98 -16.92
N GLU A 133 -42.34 55.61 -15.87
CA GLU A 133 -42.77 57.01 -15.89
C GLU A 133 -41.75 57.93 -15.20
N ASP A 134 -41.52 59.12 -15.78
CA ASP A 134 -40.86 60.23 -15.11
C ASP A 134 -41.80 61.02 -14.19
N ALA A 135 -41.30 62.08 -13.53
CA ALA A 135 -42.10 62.92 -12.64
C ALA A 135 -43.18 63.75 -13.37
N ALA A 136 -43.07 63.92 -14.69
CA ALA A 136 -44.03 64.61 -15.53
C ALA A 136 -45.10 63.67 -16.12
N GLY A 137 -44.97 62.35 -15.91
CA GLY A 137 -45.87 61.31 -16.39
C GLY A 137 -45.60 60.86 -17.84
N ASN A 138 -44.43 61.17 -18.40
CA ASN A 138 -44.04 60.64 -19.71
C ASN A 138 -43.59 59.18 -19.56
N MET A 139 -44.09 58.30 -20.42
CA MET A 139 -43.81 56.85 -20.37
C MET A 139 -42.65 56.45 -21.28
N SER A 140 -41.74 55.63 -20.77
CA SER A 140 -40.68 55.00 -21.55
C SER A 140 -41.25 54.08 -22.64
N THR A 141 -40.51 53.97 -23.74
CA THR A 141 -40.75 52.95 -24.75
C THR A 141 -40.18 51.60 -24.30
N GLN A 142 -40.75 50.50 -24.81
CA GLN A 142 -40.23 49.16 -24.58
C GLN A 142 -38.77 49.05 -25.03
N VAL A 143 -37.93 48.44 -24.19
CA VAL A 143 -36.59 47.97 -24.55
C VAL A 143 -36.71 46.49 -24.88
N ASN A 144 -36.40 46.13 -26.12
CA ASN A 144 -36.30 44.73 -26.53
C ASN A 144 -35.02 44.11 -25.94
N ALA A 145 -34.92 42.78 -25.99
CA ALA A 145 -33.73 42.04 -25.55
C ALA A 145 -32.43 42.74 -26.01
N THR A 146 -31.70 43.30 -25.05
CA THR A 146 -30.50 44.11 -25.23
C THR A 146 -29.38 43.49 -24.40
N ALA A 147 -28.15 43.47 -24.94
CA ALA A 147 -27.00 42.90 -24.26
C ALA A 147 -26.69 43.66 -22.96
N ILE A 148 -26.28 42.91 -21.94
CA ILE A 148 -25.77 43.44 -20.67
C ILE A 148 -24.26 43.65 -20.83
N ALA A 149 -23.77 44.83 -20.46
CA ALA A 149 -22.34 45.10 -20.35
C ALA A 149 -21.85 44.76 -18.93
N THR A 150 -20.54 44.70 -18.71
CA THR A 150 -19.96 44.48 -17.38
C THR A 150 -18.90 45.51 -17.06
N THR A 151 -18.69 45.75 -15.76
CA THR A 151 -17.54 46.51 -15.25
C THR A 151 -16.27 45.66 -15.14
N ASP A 152 -16.40 44.34 -15.20
CA ASP A 152 -15.27 43.42 -15.21
C ASP A 152 -14.71 43.26 -16.63
N THR A 153 -13.43 43.58 -16.81
CA THR A 153 -12.75 43.51 -18.11
C THR A 153 -11.46 42.70 -18.03
N THR A 154 -11.22 42.03 -16.91
CA THR A 154 -9.99 41.29 -16.66
C THR A 154 -10.24 39.84 -17.01
N ALA A 155 -9.54 39.32 -18.02
CA ALA A 155 -9.61 37.90 -18.32
C ALA A 155 -9.10 37.05 -17.13
N PRO A 156 -9.77 35.93 -16.80
CA PRO A 156 -9.28 35.05 -15.76
C PRO A 156 -8.03 34.29 -16.23
N ASN A 157 -7.28 33.78 -15.25
CA ASN A 157 -6.18 32.83 -15.45
C ASN A 157 -6.26 31.72 -14.39
N ALA A 158 -5.71 30.55 -14.69
CA ALA A 158 -5.40 29.54 -13.69
C ALA A 158 -4.10 29.96 -12.96
N SER A 159 -4.18 30.07 -11.64
CA SER A 159 -3.09 30.57 -10.80
C SER A 159 -2.26 29.46 -10.17
N ALA A 160 -2.86 28.29 -9.93
CA ALA A 160 -2.23 27.12 -9.36
C ALA A 160 -2.91 25.85 -9.88
N ILE A 161 -2.15 24.76 -9.93
CA ILE A 161 -2.63 23.40 -10.13
C ILE A 161 -1.87 22.46 -9.20
N GLU A 162 -2.56 21.45 -8.68
CA GLU A 162 -1.99 20.36 -7.91
C GLU A 162 -2.66 19.05 -8.35
N GLY A 163 -1.87 17.98 -8.49
CA GLY A 163 -2.38 16.62 -8.60
C GLY A 163 -2.26 15.94 -7.25
N ILE A 164 -3.25 15.15 -6.85
CA ILE A 164 -3.29 14.46 -5.57
C ILE A 164 -3.60 12.99 -5.85
N THR A 165 -2.64 12.11 -5.62
CA THR A 165 -2.85 10.67 -5.60
C THR A 165 -3.52 10.26 -4.30
N ILE A 166 -4.50 9.37 -4.41
CA ILE A 166 -5.22 8.78 -3.29
C ILE A 166 -5.07 7.27 -3.42
N SER A 167 -4.67 6.59 -2.35
CA SER A 167 -4.56 5.14 -2.36
C SER A 167 -5.85 4.50 -2.91
N GLY A 168 -5.67 3.55 -3.82
CA GLY A 168 -6.77 2.89 -4.53
C GLY A 168 -6.96 3.39 -5.97
N PRO A 169 -7.91 2.78 -6.70
CA PRO A 169 -8.16 3.10 -8.09
C PRO A 169 -9.17 4.24 -8.25
N GLU A 170 -9.06 4.99 -9.35
CA GLU A 170 -10.14 5.84 -9.88
C GLU A 170 -10.67 6.90 -8.89
N ASN A 171 -9.81 7.44 -8.03
CA ASN A 171 -10.17 8.39 -6.98
C ASN A 171 -9.22 9.61 -6.89
N ASP A 172 -8.10 9.60 -7.60
CA ASP A 172 -7.15 10.71 -7.68
C ASP A 172 -7.80 12.03 -8.11
N GLN A 173 -7.20 13.13 -7.68
CA GLN A 173 -7.76 14.46 -7.86
C GLN A 173 -6.77 15.41 -8.55
N ILE A 174 -7.31 16.32 -9.35
CA ILE A 174 -6.60 17.47 -9.91
C ILE A 174 -7.32 18.73 -9.44
N VAL A 175 -6.62 19.57 -8.68
CA VAL A 175 -7.17 20.78 -8.08
C VAL A 175 -6.59 22.00 -8.78
N VAL A 176 -7.44 22.89 -9.30
CA VAL A 176 -7.04 24.11 -10.01
C VAL A 176 -7.69 25.33 -9.38
N THR A 177 -6.90 26.35 -9.05
CA THR A 177 -7.40 27.63 -8.51
C THR A 177 -7.34 28.73 -9.56
N PHE A 178 -8.45 29.41 -9.81
CA PHE A 178 -8.57 30.51 -10.76
C PHE A 178 -8.43 31.88 -10.09
N THR A 179 -8.00 32.89 -10.86
CA THR A 179 -7.84 34.27 -10.35
C THR A 179 -9.15 35.03 -10.19
N ASP A 180 -10.25 34.53 -10.78
CA ASP A 180 -11.57 35.19 -10.79
C ASP A 180 -12.70 34.17 -10.61
N ASP A 181 -13.93 34.65 -10.46
CA ASP A 181 -15.12 33.82 -10.36
C ASP A 181 -15.54 33.33 -11.75
N MET A 182 -15.39 32.03 -11.97
CA MET A 182 -15.68 31.37 -13.25
C MET A 182 -17.16 31.01 -13.42
N ILE A 183 -17.59 30.84 -14.68
CA ILE A 183 -18.88 30.20 -14.98
C ILE A 183 -18.76 28.69 -14.70
N ALA A 184 -19.42 28.24 -13.63
CA ALA A 184 -19.33 26.84 -13.15
C ALA A 184 -19.54 25.81 -14.27
N SER A 185 -20.61 25.94 -15.08
CA SER A 185 -20.92 24.97 -16.13
C SER A 185 -19.84 24.85 -17.23
N GLU A 186 -19.06 25.91 -17.46
CA GLU A 186 -17.95 25.88 -18.42
C GLU A 186 -16.71 25.24 -17.80
N VAL A 187 -16.43 25.49 -16.52
CA VAL A 187 -15.33 24.85 -15.79
C VAL A 187 -15.60 23.35 -15.60
N GLU A 188 -16.83 22.99 -15.24
CA GLU A 188 -17.27 21.62 -14.98
C GLU A 188 -17.34 20.74 -16.25
N THR A 189 -17.19 21.35 -17.43
CA THR A 189 -17.10 20.63 -18.70
C THR A 189 -15.68 20.11 -18.92
N SER A 190 -15.45 18.82 -18.70
CA SER A 190 -14.12 18.18 -18.86
C SER A 190 -13.49 18.37 -20.24
N GLY A 191 -14.28 18.51 -21.31
CA GLY A 191 -13.78 18.81 -22.66
C GLY A 191 -13.09 20.17 -22.82
N ASN A 192 -13.18 21.04 -21.81
CA ASN A 192 -12.46 22.32 -21.76
C ASN A 192 -11.07 22.20 -21.10
N TRP A 193 -10.70 21.01 -20.61
CA TRP A 193 -9.43 20.73 -19.95
C TRP A 193 -8.51 19.96 -20.90
N ASN A 194 -7.28 20.45 -21.07
CA ASN A 194 -6.20 19.70 -21.71
C ASN A 194 -5.11 19.49 -20.65
N LEU A 195 -4.78 18.22 -20.39
CA LEU A 195 -3.88 17.82 -19.32
C LEU A 195 -2.68 17.03 -19.87
N GLU A 196 -1.53 17.20 -19.23
CA GLU A 196 -0.35 16.34 -19.38
C GLU A 196 0.20 15.97 -18.00
N SER A 197 0.56 14.70 -17.82
CA SER A 197 1.23 14.17 -16.62
C SER A 197 2.00 12.90 -16.99
N PRO A 198 3.35 12.88 -16.97
CA PRO A 198 4.24 14.05 -16.86
C PRO A 198 4.22 14.90 -18.15
N LEU A 199 4.95 16.03 -18.16
CA LEU A 199 5.10 16.88 -19.34
C LEU A 199 5.49 16.08 -20.59
N GLY A 200 4.75 16.25 -21.68
CA GLY A 200 4.91 15.52 -22.94
C GLY A 200 4.07 14.25 -23.05
N THR A 201 3.36 13.86 -21.98
CA THR A 201 2.44 12.71 -21.96
C THR A 201 1.01 13.22 -21.78
N PRO A 202 0.19 13.26 -22.85
CA PRO A 202 -1.22 13.62 -22.75
C PRO A 202 -1.94 12.75 -21.74
N PHE A 203 -2.74 13.38 -20.88
CA PHE A 203 -3.51 12.71 -19.84
C PHE A 203 -5.01 12.80 -20.18
N ASP A 204 -5.67 11.66 -20.35
CA ASP A 204 -7.11 11.59 -20.60
C ASP A 204 -7.90 11.79 -19.30
N ALA A 205 -8.78 12.79 -19.26
CA ALA A 205 -9.70 13.00 -18.15
C ALA A 205 -11.15 12.60 -18.50
N THR A 206 -11.36 11.86 -19.59
CA THR A 206 -12.69 11.37 -19.97
C THR A 206 -13.28 10.49 -18.86
N GLY A 207 -14.55 10.72 -18.50
CA GLY A 207 -15.21 10.00 -17.41
C GLY A 207 -14.99 10.60 -16.02
N SER A 208 -14.06 11.54 -15.87
CA SER A 208 -13.85 12.28 -14.63
C SER A 208 -15.02 13.22 -14.32
N THR A 209 -15.20 13.53 -13.04
CA THR A 209 -16.16 14.55 -12.59
C THR A 209 -15.41 15.81 -12.21
N VAL A 210 -15.95 16.98 -12.57
CA VAL A 210 -15.36 18.28 -12.21
C VAL A 210 -16.40 19.04 -11.39
N VAL A 211 -15.99 19.55 -10.24
CA VAL A 211 -16.82 20.39 -9.35
C VAL A 211 -16.12 21.72 -9.14
N TYR A 212 -16.82 22.83 -9.37
CA TYR A 212 -16.29 24.17 -9.15
C TYR A 212 -16.90 24.82 -7.89
N ASP A 213 -16.05 25.17 -6.92
CA ASP A 213 -16.44 25.94 -5.74
C ASP A 213 -16.18 27.43 -5.98
N VAL A 214 -17.28 28.20 -6.05
CA VAL A 214 -17.27 29.65 -6.28
C VAL A 214 -16.65 30.43 -5.12
N MET A 215 -16.69 29.93 -3.89
CA MET A 215 -16.19 30.65 -2.71
C MET A 215 -14.66 30.64 -2.66
N THR A 216 -14.08 29.51 -3.07
CA THR A 216 -12.63 29.27 -3.08
C THR A 216 -12.02 29.42 -4.47
N ARG A 217 -12.84 29.63 -5.51
CA ARG A 217 -12.44 29.72 -6.93
C ARG A 217 -11.66 28.50 -7.41
N THR A 218 -12.01 27.34 -6.87
CA THR A 218 -11.25 26.11 -7.05
C THR A 218 -12.11 25.08 -7.77
N ALA A 219 -11.56 24.50 -8.83
CA ALA A 219 -12.13 23.35 -9.49
C ALA A 219 -11.40 22.09 -9.04
N THR A 220 -12.17 21.08 -8.63
CA THR A 220 -11.65 19.75 -8.31
C THR A 220 -12.14 18.79 -9.38
N LEU A 221 -11.20 18.23 -10.15
CA LEU A 221 -11.45 17.15 -11.09
C LEU A 221 -11.08 15.84 -10.38
N THR A 222 -12.07 14.98 -10.15
CA THR A 222 -11.87 13.63 -9.59
C THR A 222 -11.89 12.63 -10.73
N LEU A 223 -10.78 11.89 -10.88
CA LEU A 223 -10.65 10.82 -11.85
C LEU A 223 -11.69 9.72 -11.54
N GLY A 224 -12.15 9.02 -12.56
CA GLY A 224 -13.19 8.03 -12.41
C GLY A 224 -13.16 6.96 -13.50
N SER A 225 -13.99 5.93 -13.32
CA SER A 225 -14.13 4.81 -14.26
C SER A 225 -14.53 5.31 -15.65
N GLY A 226 -13.59 5.35 -16.59
CA GLY A 226 -13.86 5.83 -17.96
C GLY A 226 -12.65 6.38 -18.70
N SER A 227 -11.62 6.81 -17.97
CA SER A 227 -10.34 7.20 -18.56
C SER A 227 -9.49 5.97 -18.89
N VAL A 228 -8.61 6.11 -19.90
CA VAL A 228 -7.48 5.21 -20.10
C VAL A 228 -6.35 5.47 -19.09
N ASP A 229 -6.26 6.70 -18.58
CA ASP A 229 -5.29 7.18 -17.60
C ASP A 229 -6.02 7.39 -16.27
N GLN A 230 -6.20 6.30 -15.51
CA GLN A 230 -7.09 6.27 -14.34
C GLN A 230 -6.44 6.77 -13.04
N ASN A 231 -5.10 6.80 -12.99
CA ASN A 231 -4.35 7.20 -11.81
C ASN A 231 -3.19 8.11 -12.21
N LEU A 232 -2.88 9.07 -11.36
CA LEU A 232 -1.70 9.91 -11.40
C LEU A 232 -0.52 9.16 -10.76
N HIS A 233 0.70 9.57 -11.07
CA HIS A 233 1.87 9.08 -10.34
C HIS A 233 2.46 10.20 -9.49
N THR A 234 2.72 9.91 -8.23
CA THR A 234 3.32 10.84 -7.30
C THR A 234 4.71 11.25 -7.79
N PHE A 235 5.06 12.52 -7.60
CA PHE A 235 6.27 13.18 -8.10
C PHE A 235 6.34 13.43 -9.61
N ASP A 236 5.34 13.04 -10.40
CA ASP A 236 5.24 13.56 -11.78
C ASP A 236 4.85 15.05 -11.75
N ASP A 237 5.19 15.76 -12.81
CA ASP A 237 4.71 17.13 -13.03
C ASP A 237 3.37 17.11 -13.74
N ILE A 238 2.44 17.96 -13.31
CA ILE A 238 1.14 18.09 -13.94
C ILE A 238 0.99 19.45 -14.61
N HIS A 239 0.47 19.46 -15.84
CA HIS A 239 0.27 20.66 -16.63
C HIS A 239 -1.16 20.72 -17.13
N ALA A 240 -1.76 21.90 -17.07
CA ALA A 240 -3.09 22.13 -17.62
C ALA A 240 -3.15 23.37 -18.51
N SER A 241 -3.92 23.26 -19.59
CA SER A 241 -4.40 24.40 -20.37
C SER A 241 -5.89 24.29 -20.56
N PHE A 242 -6.55 25.45 -20.57
CA PHE A 242 -8.01 25.55 -20.61
C PHE A 242 -8.47 26.26 -21.87
N ILE A 243 -9.60 25.80 -22.42
CA ILE A 243 -10.20 26.39 -23.61
C ILE A 243 -11.68 26.69 -23.37
N GLY A 244 -12.19 27.77 -23.97
CA GLY A 244 -13.63 28.04 -24.00
C GLY A 244 -14.27 28.53 -22.69
N MET A 245 -13.54 28.54 -21.57
CA MET A 245 -14.04 29.00 -20.26
C MET A 245 -14.05 30.53 -20.16
N ARG A 246 -15.01 31.07 -19.39
CA ARG A 246 -15.17 32.50 -19.08
C ARG A 246 -15.37 32.74 -17.58
N ASP A 247 -15.08 33.95 -17.15
CA ASP A 247 -15.51 34.48 -15.85
C ASP A 247 -16.99 34.93 -15.89
N LEU A 248 -17.53 35.30 -14.72
CA LEU A 248 -18.88 35.87 -14.60
C LEU A 248 -19.03 37.25 -15.28
N GLY A 249 -17.94 37.91 -15.65
CA GLY A 249 -17.91 39.11 -16.49
C GLY A 249 -17.99 38.80 -18.00
N GLY A 250 -17.93 37.52 -18.39
CA GLY A 250 -17.92 37.08 -19.78
C GLY A 250 -16.56 37.20 -20.47
N ASN A 251 -15.47 37.51 -19.76
CA ASN A 251 -14.13 37.51 -20.32
C ASN A 251 -13.64 36.07 -20.48
N GLN A 252 -13.08 35.75 -21.65
CA GLN A 252 -12.48 34.42 -21.88
C GLN A 252 -11.21 34.24 -21.08
N ILE A 253 -11.01 33.04 -20.54
CA ILE A 253 -9.75 32.65 -19.90
C ILE A 253 -8.58 32.89 -20.85
N THR A 254 -7.50 33.43 -20.30
CA THR A 254 -6.27 33.62 -21.08
C THR A 254 -5.72 32.26 -21.45
N THR A 255 -5.82 31.88 -22.72
CA THR A 255 -5.34 30.58 -23.18
C THR A 255 -3.83 30.51 -23.10
N THR A 256 -3.34 29.43 -22.48
CA THR A 256 -1.92 29.12 -22.32
C THR A 256 -1.58 27.83 -23.07
N SER A 257 -0.30 27.58 -23.31
CA SER A 257 0.15 26.36 -23.99
C SER A 257 1.05 25.55 -23.06
N ILE A 258 0.79 24.24 -22.99
CA ILE A 258 1.61 23.29 -22.22
C ILE A 258 3.06 23.33 -22.72
N GLY A 259 4.01 23.23 -21.79
CA GLY A 259 5.45 23.39 -22.05
C GLY A 259 5.95 24.83 -22.17
N THR A 260 5.08 25.84 -22.04
CA THR A 260 5.50 27.26 -22.03
C THR A 260 4.86 28.07 -20.90
N SER A 261 3.56 28.34 -20.98
CA SER A 261 2.84 29.24 -20.07
C SER A 261 1.64 28.61 -19.38
N ALA A 262 1.40 27.31 -19.61
CA ALA A 262 0.39 26.54 -18.89
C ALA A 262 0.61 26.59 -17.38
N VAL A 263 -0.49 26.46 -16.62
CA VAL A 263 -0.39 26.27 -15.18
C VAL A 263 0.24 24.90 -14.93
N ASN A 264 1.19 24.83 -14.01
CA ASN A 264 1.88 23.60 -13.67
C ASN A 264 2.06 23.44 -12.16
N GLY A 265 2.24 22.20 -11.75
CA GLY A 265 2.40 21.79 -10.37
C GLY A 265 3.04 20.40 -10.31
N MET A 266 3.16 19.89 -9.10
CA MET A 266 3.59 18.51 -8.85
C MET A 266 2.37 17.67 -8.48
N VAL A 267 2.44 16.39 -8.78
CA VAL A 267 1.55 15.39 -8.18
C VAL A 267 2.09 15.04 -6.79
N THR A 268 1.27 15.22 -5.77
CA THR A 268 1.48 14.89 -4.36
C THR A 268 0.50 13.78 -3.95
N GLY A 269 0.52 13.34 -2.69
CA GLY A 269 -0.48 12.39 -2.18
C GLY A 269 0.14 11.11 -1.62
N ASP A 270 -0.27 9.97 -2.16
CA ASP A 270 0.21 8.66 -1.79
C ASP A 270 1.69 8.47 -2.13
N THR A 271 2.49 8.20 -1.10
CA THR A 271 3.94 8.06 -1.21
C THR A 271 4.43 6.78 -0.54
N GLU A 272 3.55 5.96 0.00
CA GLU A 272 3.93 4.70 0.64
C GLU A 272 4.03 3.63 -0.44
N PRO A 273 5.17 2.90 -0.55
CA PRO A 273 5.26 1.82 -1.52
C PRO A 273 4.44 0.61 -1.08
N PRO A 274 3.97 -0.21 -2.06
CA PRO A 274 3.26 -1.44 -1.73
C PRO A 274 4.22 -2.43 -1.07
N VAL A 275 3.72 -3.20 -0.12
CA VAL A 275 4.43 -4.26 0.59
C VAL A 275 3.74 -5.60 0.33
N LEU A 276 4.51 -6.65 0.03
CA LEU A 276 3.95 -8.00 -0.07
C LEU A 276 3.53 -8.51 1.32
N LEU A 277 2.23 -8.65 1.55
CA LEU A 277 1.68 -9.13 2.82
C LEU A 277 1.55 -10.65 2.88
N ALA A 278 1.20 -11.28 1.76
CA ALA A 278 1.05 -12.73 1.69
C ALA A 278 1.31 -13.27 0.28
N ALA A 279 1.91 -14.47 0.22
CA ALA A 279 1.97 -15.30 -0.96
C ALA A 279 1.38 -16.68 -0.62
N ALA A 280 0.32 -17.11 -1.30
CA ALA A 280 -0.36 -18.37 -1.01
C ALA A 280 -0.70 -19.15 -2.30
N PRO A 281 -0.67 -20.50 -2.27
CA PRO A 281 -1.07 -21.30 -3.43
C PRO A 281 -2.51 -21.01 -3.85
N GLY A 282 -2.72 -20.82 -5.14
CA GLY A 282 -4.03 -20.69 -5.77
C GLY A 282 -4.54 -22.04 -6.31
N THR A 283 -5.40 -21.98 -7.32
CA THR A 283 -5.87 -23.19 -8.02
C THR A 283 -4.83 -23.68 -9.05
N GLY A 284 -4.50 -24.97 -9.03
CA GLY A 284 -3.55 -25.55 -9.98
C GLY A 284 -2.14 -24.96 -9.82
N ASN A 285 -1.59 -24.41 -10.89
CA ASN A 285 -0.22 -23.86 -10.90
C ASN A 285 -0.15 -22.37 -10.55
N THR A 286 -1.13 -21.85 -9.84
CA THR A 286 -1.22 -20.41 -9.54
C THR A 286 -0.73 -20.10 -8.14
N LEU A 287 -0.17 -18.91 -7.98
CA LEU A 287 0.21 -18.29 -6.72
C LEU A 287 -0.58 -16.98 -6.60
N LYS A 288 -1.28 -16.80 -5.48
CA LYS A 288 -1.97 -15.55 -5.14
C LYS A 288 -1.04 -14.71 -4.28
N LEU A 289 -0.79 -13.48 -4.72
CA LEU A 289 -0.05 -12.47 -3.98
C LEU A 289 -1.04 -11.43 -3.46
N THR A 290 -0.88 -11.01 -2.21
CA THR A 290 -1.62 -9.90 -1.62
C THR A 290 -0.64 -8.82 -1.18
N PHE A 291 -0.89 -7.58 -1.57
CA PHE A 291 -0.08 -6.41 -1.24
C PHE A 291 -0.80 -5.51 -0.25
N SER A 292 -0.10 -4.60 0.42
CA SER A 292 -0.69 -3.65 1.38
C SER A 292 -1.72 -2.70 0.78
N GLU A 293 -1.73 -2.56 -0.53
CA GLU A 293 -2.55 -1.65 -1.33
C GLU A 293 -2.68 -2.17 -2.77
N SER A 294 -3.45 -1.46 -3.59
CA SER A 294 -3.61 -1.80 -5.00
C SER A 294 -2.34 -1.55 -5.80
N VAL A 295 -1.94 -2.54 -6.61
CA VAL A 295 -0.73 -2.47 -7.44
C VAL A 295 -1.03 -2.19 -8.90
N THR A 296 -0.16 -1.44 -9.58
CA THR A 296 -0.18 -1.39 -11.05
C THR A 296 0.03 -2.80 -11.59
N ALA A 297 -0.75 -3.12 -12.61
CA ALA A 297 -0.94 -4.49 -13.06
C ALA A 297 0.41 -5.20 -13.30
N MET A 298 0.66 -6.29 -12.58
CA MET A 298 1.73 -7.24 -12.88
C MET A 298 1.34 -8.03 -14.13
N GLU A 299 1.27 -7.37 -15.29
CA GLU A 299 0.82 -8.03 -16.52
C GLU A 299 1.83 -9.08 -16.99
N THR A 300 1.36 -10.07 -17.75
CA THR A 300 2.25 -11.08 -18.34
C THR A 300 3.36 -10.45 -19.20
N THR A 301 3.09 -9.27 -19.79
CA THR A 301 4.07 -8.49 -20.56
C THR A 301 5.17 -7.87 -19.69
N ASP A 302 4.90 -7.68 -18.40
CA ASP A 302 5.83 -7.09 -17.45
C ASP A 302 6.66 -8.17 -16.73
N LEU A 303 6.33 -9.45 -16.90
CA LEU A 303 7.13 -10.56 -16.38
C LEU A 303 8.43 -10.72 -17.18
N LYS A 304 9.57 -10.66 -16.48
CA LYS A 304 10.88 -10.90 -17.10
C LYS A 304 10.97 -12.34 -17.61
N SER A 305 11.24 -12.52 -18.91
CA SER A 305 11.58 -13.85 -19.46
C SER A 305 13.08 -14.05 -19.71
N VAL A 306 13.87 -13.01 -20.03
CA VAL A 306 15.33 -13.19 -20.28
C VAL A 306 16.26 -11.95 -20.21
N SER A 307 15.85 -10.73 -19.83
CA SER A 307 16.79 -9.57 -19.74
C SER A 307 16.27 -8.40 -18.86
N LEU A 308 17.18 -7.71 -18.16
CA LEU A 308 16.95 -6.71 -17.09
C LEU A 308 16.43 -5.32 -17.53
N THR A 309 15.56 -5.22 -18.53
CA THR A 309 15.08 -3.91 -19.02
C THR A 309 13.57 -3.80 -18.85
N ASN A 310 13.13 -3.09 -17.79
CA ASN A 310 11.74 -2.79 -17.42
C ASN A 310 10.81 -4.01 -17.23
N GLY A 311 10.57 -4.39 -15.98
CA GLY A 311 9.56 -5.39 -15.64
C GLY A 311 9.66 -5.91 -14.21
N THR A 312 8.62 -6.62 -13.79
CA THR A 312 8.50 -7.33 -12.52
C THR A 312 9.26 -8.66 -12.60
N ASP A 313 10.23 -8.87 -11.69
CA ASP A 313 10.90 -10.18 -11.55
C ASP A 313 10.22 -10.98 -10.45
N ILE A 314 9.87 -12.22 -10.75
CA ILE A 314 9.29 -13.14 -9.78
C ILE A 314 10.00 -14.47 -9.94
N VAL A 315 10.48 -15.03 -8.86
CA VAL A 315 11.11 -16.36 -8.87
C VAL A 315 10.55 -17.16 -7.71
N LEU A 316 9.92 -18.30 -8.03
CA LEU A 316 9.51 -19.29 -7.05
C LEU A 316 10.66 -20.26 -6.85
N THR A 317 11.03 -20.53 -5.61
CA THR A 317 12.02 -21.54 -5.24
C THR A 317 11.29 -22.67 -4.52
N ASP A 318 11.27 -23.84 -5.14
CA ASP A 318 10.62 -25.04 -4.60
C ASP A 318 11.44 -25.59 -3.43
N ALA A 319 10.81 -25.65 -2.25
CA ALA A 319 11.46 -26.17 -1.04
C ALA A 319 11.53 -27.71 -1.02
N ASN A 320 10.75 -28.38 -1.86
CA ASN A 320 10.58 -29.83 -1.91
C ASN A 320 11.21 -30.47 -3.16
N ASP A 321 11.93 -29.73 -4.01
CA ASP A 321 12.56 -30.31 -5.20
C ASP A 321 13.59 -31.39 -4.81
N PRO A 322 13.41 -32.65 -5.25
CA PRO A 322 14.33 -33.73 -4.94
C PRO A 322 15.73 -33.51 -5.54
N GLY A 323 15.89 -32.64 -6.55
CA GLY A 323 17.14 -32.43 -7.29
C GLY A 323 17.33 -33.41 -8.45
N LEU A 324 18.45 -33.30 -9.17
CA LEU A 324 18.75 -34.16 -10.32
C LEU A 324 19.38 -35.50 -9.90
N ALA A 325 19.00 -36.57 -10.60
CA ALA A 325 19.65 -37.88 -10.50
C ALA A 325 21.09 -37.84 -11.04
N ALA A 326 22.00 -38.58 -10.42
CA ALA A 326 23.36 -38.74 -10.92
C ALA A 326 23.37 -39.71 -12.11
N THR A 327 24.17 -39.41 -13.14
CA THR A 327 24.34 -40.30 -14.30
C THR A 327 25.79 -40.69 -14.47
N GLY A 328 26.01 -41.92 -14.95
CA GLY A 328 27.32 -42.44 -15.31
C GLY A 328 27.23 -43.17 -16.64
N THR A 329 28.38 -43.54 -17.20
CA THR A 329 28.43 -44.37 -18.41
C THR A 329 29.33 -45.57 -18.17
N ILE A 330 28.99 -46.68 -18.82
CA ILE A 330 29.88 -47.84 -18.95
C ILE A 330 29.90 -48.20 -20.43
N GLY A 331 31.09 -48.35 -20.98
CA GLY A 331 31.34 -48.82 -22.33
C GLY A 331 32.36 -49.95 -22.33
N LEU A 332 32.20 -50.89 -23.27
CA LEU A 332 33.18 -51.95 -23.51
C LEU A 332 33.88 -51.69 -24.84
N THR A 333 35.19 -51.44 -24.80
CA THR A 333 36.00 -51.15 -26.00
C THR A 333 36.58 -52.40 -26.67
N GLY A 334 36.43 -53.56 -26.03
CA GLY A 334 36.86 -54.86 -26.50
C GLY A 334 36.16 -56.01 -25.77
N THR A 335 36.59 -57.24 -26.06
CA THR A 335 36.09 -58.42 -25.34
C THR A 335 36.80 -58.52 -23.98
N VAL A 336 36.05 -58.26 -22.91
CA VAL A 336 36.51 -58.34 -21.50
C VAL A 336 36.99 -59.74 -21.13
N ALA A 337 37.99 -59.86 -20.26
CA ALA A 337 38.51 -61.14 -19.82
C ALA A 337 37.63 -61.82 -18.76
N ASP A 338 37.88 -63.12 -18.55
CA ASP A 338 37.28 -63.88 -17.46
C ASP A 338 37.73 -63.31 -16.11
N GLY A 339 36.80 -63.13 -15.18
CA GLY A 339 37.08 -62.63 -13.83
C GLY A 339 37.34 -61.12 -13.75
N GLU A 340 37.20 -60.38 -14.86
CA GLU A 340 37.11 -58.92 -14.79
C GLU A 340 35.79 -58.53 -14.14
N SER A 341 35.74 -57.40 -13.42
CA SER A 341 34.51 -57.01 -12.73
C SER A 341 34.31 -55.52 -12.63
N ILE A 342 33.05 -55.12 -12.47
CA ILE A 342 32.64 -53.74 -12.21
C ILE A 342 31.84 -53.72 -10.92
N THR A 343 32.20 -52.84 -9.99
CA THR A 343 31.42 -52.59 -8.78
C THR A 343 30.59 -51.32 -8.97
N ILE A 344 29.27 -51.47 -8.83
CA ILE A 344 28.29 -50.39 -8.94
C ILE A 344 27.57 -50.26 -7.60
N SER A 345 27.31 -49.03 -7.16
CA SER A 345 26.62 -48.75 -5.90
C SER A 345 25.64 -47.59 -6.05
N ASP A 346 24.46 -47.71 -5.45
CA ASP A 346 23.45 -46.63 -5.41
C ASP A 346 23.65 -45.67 -4.21
N GLY A 347 24.73 -45.86 -3.44
CA GLY A 347 25.05 -45.10 -2.22
C GLY A 347 24.61 -45.79 -0.93
N ALA A 348 23.64 -46.71 -1.01
CA ALA A 348 23.17 -47.51 0.14
C ALA A 348 23.64 -48.97 0.07
N THR A 349 23.67 -49.52 -1.15
CA THR A 349 24.03 -50.90 -1.47
C THR A 349 25.05 -50.90 -2.62
N SER A 350 25.85 -51.96 -2.70
CA SER A 350 26.85 -52.14 -3.76
C SER A 350 26.82 -53.57 -4.26
N ALA A 351 26.91 -53.76 -5.57
CA ALA A 351 27.04 -55.06 -6.20
C ALA A 351 28.27 -55.11 -7.10
N VAL A 352 28.95 -56.25 -7.08
CA VAL A 352 30.06 -56.56 -7.98
C VAL A 352 29.52 -57.43 -9.12
N PHE A 353 29.70 -56.96 -10.35
CA PHE A 353 29.33 -57.64 -11.58
C PHE A 353 30.58 -58.24 -12.19
N GLU A 354 30.69 -59.57 -12.21
CA GLU A 354 31.87 -60.29 -12.67
C GLU A 354 31.60 -60.88 -14.06
N PHE A 355 32.49 -60.60 -15.00
CA PHE A 355 32.43 -61.06 -16.38
C PHE A 355 32.95 -62.49 -16.48
N GLU A 356 32.13 -63.37 -17.07
CA GLU A 356 32.35 -64.81 -17.11
C GLU A 356 32.25 -65.33 -18.54
N TYR A 357 33.22 -66.12 -18.98
CA TYR A 357 33.16 -66.79 -20.29
C TYR A 357 32.33 -68.07 -20.29
N GLY A 358 31.80 -68.51 -19.15
CA GLY A 358 31.16 -69.82 -19.00
C GLY A 358 32.19 -70.95 -18.86
N ALA A 359 31.75 -72.09 -18.36
CA ALA A 359 32.65 -73.21 -18.08
C ALA A 359 33.07 -73.92 -19.37
N GLN A 360 34.37 -74.09 -19.57
CA GLN A 360 34.94 -74.74 -20.75
C GLN A 360 35.49 -76.11 -20.42
N GLY A 361 35.15 -77.11 -21.24
CA GLY A 361 35.69 -78.47 -21.15
C GLY A 361 36.22 -78.95 -22.49
N THR A 362 37.08 -79.94 -22.48
CA THR A 362 37.57 -80.58 -23.71
C THR A 362 37.40 -82.08 -23.67
N ILE A 363 37.07 -82.65 -24.82
CA ILE A 363 37.08 -84.10 -25.06
C ILE A 363 38.08 -84.34 -26.17
N ALA A 364 39.18 -85.04 -25.88
CA ALA A 364 40.18 -85.42 -26.87
C ALA A 364 40.32 -86.94 -26.93
N ILE A 365 40.51 -87.49 -28.13
CA ILE A 365 40.86 -88.90 -28.31
C ILE A 365 42.18 -89.03 -29.07
N SER A 366 43.11 -89.80 -28.52
CA SER A 366 44.46 -90.01 -29.07
C SER A 366 44.56 -91.24 -29.99
N GLY A 367 43.49 -92.05 -30.02
CA GLY A 367 43.32 -93.27 -30.80
C GLY A 367 41.83 -93.60 -30.92
N GLN A 368 41.49 -94.76 -31.52
CA GLN A 368 40.10 -95.18 -31.59
C GLN A 368 39.61 -95.71 -30.24
N PRO A 369 38.45 -95.26 -29.75
CA PRO A 369 37.84 -95.83 -28.56
C PRO A 369 37.42 -97.29 -28.83
N ASN A 370 37.30 -98.08 -27.77
CA ASN A 370 36.71 -99.41 -27.87
C ASN A 370 35.18 -99.30 -27.98
N ASP A 371 34.57 -100.36 -28.49
CA ASP A 371 33.12 -100.56 -28.37
C ASP A 371 32.70 -100.51 -26.89
N ALA A 372 31.64 -99.76 -26.60
CA ALA A 372 31.09 -99.48 -25.26
C ALA A 372 31.91 -98.54 -24.36
N ASP A 373 32.98 -97.93 -24.85
CA ASP A 373 33.55 -96.74 -24.20
C ASP A 373 32.54 -95.57 -24.32
N ASP A 374 32.48 -94.66 -23.34
CA ASP A 374 31.51 -93.55 -23.34
C ASP A 374 32.06 -92.23 -22.80
N VAL A 375 31.39 -91.14 -23.18
CA VAL A 375 31.55 -89.81 -22.56
C VAL A 375 30.20 -89.29 -22.11
N VAL A 376 30.08 -88.99 -20.82
CA VAL A 376 28.93 -88.35 -20.20
C VAL A 376 29.15 -86.85 -20.13
N ILE A 377 28.27 -86.10 -20.79
CA ILE A 377 28.28 -84.64 -20.84
C ILE A 377 26.99 -84.13 -20.20
N SER A 378 27.10 -83.09 -19.38
CA SER A 378 25.95 -82.45 -18.74
C SER A 378 26.07 -80.93 -18.80
N ASP A 379 24.96 -80.23 -19.00
CA ASP A 379 24.89 -78.75 -18.96
C ASP A 379 24.51 -78.20 -17.56
N GLY A 380 24.43 -79.06 -16.55
CA GLY A 380 24.01 -78.73 -15.19
C GLY A 380 22.51 -78.99 -14.93
N VAL A 381 21.72 -79.21 -15.98
CA VAL A 381 20.29 -79.55 -15.92
C VAL A 381 20.01 -80.93 -16.53
N LEU A 382 20.54 -81.17 -17.74
CA LEU A 382 20.49 -82.42 -18.48
C LEU A 382 21.86 -83.09 -18.49
N SER A 383 21.90 -84.41 -18.48
CA SER A 383 23.12 -85.23 -18.52
C SER A 383 22.90 -86.38 -19.50
N ILE A 384 23.77 -86.51 -20.49
CA ILE A 384 23.65 -87.47 -21.58
C ILE A 384 24.96 -88.25 -21.72
N ALA A 385 24.85 -89.58 -21.78
CA ALA A 385 25.96 -90.47 -22.09
C ALA A 385 26.02 -90.73 -23.59
N PHE A 386 27.17 -90.46 -24.19
CA PHE A 386 27.49 -90.71 -25.59
C PHE A 386 28.41 -91.92 -25.65
N GLU A 387 27.87 -93.05 -26.11
CA GLU A 387 28.59 -94.32 -26.16
C GLU A 387 29.15 -94.56 -27.56
N PHE A 388 30.45 -94.84 -27.64
CA PHE A 388 31.13 -95.20 -28.88
C PHE A 388 30.77 -96.63 -29.27
N ASP A 389 30.08 -96.78 -30.40
CA ASP A 389 29.47 -98.03 -30.84
C ASP A 389 29.96 -98.42 -32.25
N SER A 390 30.31 -99.69 -32.40
CA SER A 390 30.70 -100.33 -33.66
C SER A 390 29.70 -101.37 -34.16
N ASN A 391 28.66 -101.72 -33.39
CA ASN A 391 27.77 -102.85 -33.66
C ASN A 391 26.27 -102.70 -33.27
N ALA A 392 25.78 -101.48 -33.01
CA ALA A 392 24.37 -101.13 -32.78
C ALA A 392 23.75 -101.66 -31.47
N SER A 393 24.57 -101.78 -30.42
CA SER A 393 24.15 -102.24 -29.07
C SER A 393 24.30 -101.18 -27.96
N ALA A 394 24.45 -99.90 -28.28
CA ALA A 394 24.64 -98.84 -27.29
C ALA A 394 23.52 -98.71 -26.22
N VAL A 395 23.93 -98.49 -24.98
CA VAL A 395 23.20 -98.03 -23.79
C VAL A 395 23.34 -96.51 -23.66
N GLY A 396 22.86 -95.75 -24.66
CA GLY A 396 22.94 -94.29 -24.66
C GLY A 396 22.68 -93.66 -26.03
N THR A 397 23.12 -92.42 -26.22
CA THR A 397 23.20 -91.82 -27.56
C THR A 397 24.40 -92.44 -28.28
N ALA A 398 24.14 -93.25 -29.29
CA ALA A 398 25.19 -93.99 -30.00
C ALA A 398 26.05 -93.05 -30.86
N VAL A 399 27.37 -93.12 -30.68
CA VAL A 399 28.36 -92.43 -31.50
C VAL A 399 29.09 -93.46 -32.34
N VAL A 400 28.96 -93.34 -33.67
CA VAL A 400 29.61 -94.28 -34.60
C VAL A 400 31.13 -94.09 -34.55
N ILE A 401 31.88 -95.16 -34.29
CA ILE A 401 33.34 -95.16 -34.38
C ILE A 401 33.75 -95.09 -35.86
N GLY A 402 34.47 -94.02 -36.24
CA GLY A 402 34.93 -93.76 -37.60
C GLY A 402 36.15 -94.59 -38.01
N VAL A 403 36.68 -94.36 -39.22
CA VAL A 403 37.89 -95.06 -39.71
C VAL A 403 39.18 -94.56 -39.07
N ASP A 404 39.19 -93.31 -38.60
CA ASP A 404 40.25 -92.70 -37.81
C ASP A 404 39.67 -91.85 -36.65
N PRO A 405 40.49 -91.42 -35.67
CA PRO A 405 39.99 -90.68 -34.52
C PRO A 405 39.36 -89.32 -34.89
N ALA A 406 39.72 -88.74 -36.04
CA ALA A 406 39.13 -87.48 -36.48
C ALA A 406 37.69 -87.67 -36.95
N GLU A 407 37.40 -88.75 -37.68
CA GLU A 407 36.03 -89.11 -38.06
C GLU A 407 35.19 -89.47 -36.83
N THR A 408 35.75 -90.18 -35.84
CA THR A 408 35.05 -90.48 -34.57
C THR A 408 34.69 -89.21 -33.78
N ILE A 409 35.59 -88.23 -33.72
CA ILE A 409 35.29 -86.92 -33.10
C ILE A 409 34.24 -86.13 -33.89
N SER A 410 34.29 -86.17 -35.23
CA SER A 410 33.25 -85.55 -36.05
C SER A 410 31.87 -86.16 -35.80
N ASN A 411 31.80 -87.47 -35.61
CA ASN A 411 30.57 -88.18 -35.27
C ASN A 411 30.09 -87.79 -33.86
N LEU A 412 30.98 -87.78 -32.86
CA LEU A 412 30.65 -87.33 -31.50
C LEU A 412 30.14 -85.88 -31.48
N LEU A 413 30.80 -84.97 -32.19
CA LEU A 413 30.40 -83.56 -32.29
C LEU A 413 28.99 -83.42 -32.87
N THR A 414 28.67 -84.23 -33.88
CA THR A 414 27.34 -84.24 -34.51
C THR A 414 26.26 -84.70 -33.52
N GLU A 415 26.53 -85.76 -32.77
CA GLU A 415 25.61 -86.27 -31.75
C GLU A 415 25.44 -85.30 -30.57
N ILE A 416 26.51 -84.62 -30.14
CA ILE A 416 26.38 -83.58 -29.11
C ILE A 416 25.49 -82.44 -29.62
N GLY A 417 25.66 -82.01 -30.87
CA GLY A 417 24.85 -80.96 -31.48
C GLY A 417 23.36 -81.30 -31.62
N SER A 418 22.99 -82.59 -31.63
CA SER A 418 21.60 -83.06 -31.71
C SER A 418 21.00 -83.43 -30.35
N SER A 419 21.81 -83.46 -29.28
CA SER A 419 21.46 -84.04 -27.98
C SER A 419 20.50 -83.22 -27.12
N GLY A 420 20.31 -81.93 -27.44
CA GLY A 420 19.49 -81.01 -26.64
C GLY A 420 20.16 -80.47 -25.37
N LEU A 421 21.46 -80.76 -25.15
CA LEU A 421 22.25 -80.09 -24.12
C LEU A 421 22.38 -78.59 -24.42
N ALA A 422 22.19 -77.75 -23.41
CA ALA A 422 22.33 -76.29 -23.48
C ALA A 422 23.81 -75.84 -23.40
N LEU A 423 24.66 -76.46 -24.21
CA LEU A 423 26.08 -76.14 -24.34
C LEU A 423 26.47 -76.10 -25.82
N THR A 424 27.53 -75.35 -26.14
CA THR A 424 28.08 -75.30 -27.50
C THR A 424 29.25 -76.26 -27.59
N ALA A 425 29.17 -77.23 -28.50
CA ALA A 425 30.31 -78.09 -28.85
C ALA A 425 30.90 -77.63 -30.19
N SER A 426 32.23 -77.54 -30.26
CA SER A 426 32.95 -77.12 -31.46
C SER A 426 34.24 -77.92 -31.64
N PRO A 427 34.79 -78.02 -32.86
CA PRO A 427 36.12 -78.63 -33.06
C PRO A 427 37.18 -77.92 -32.21
N GLY A 428 38.02 -78.68 -31.52
CA GLY A 428 39.11 -78.15 -30.69
C GLY A 428 40.35 -77.74 -31.48
N GLY A 429 41.50 -77.63 -30.79
CA GLY A 429 42.76 -77.19 -31.40
C GLY A 429 43.37 -78.20 -32.37
N SER A 430 42.84 -79.44 -32.40
CA SER A 430 43.20 -80.50 -33.33
C SER A 430 41.96 -81.22 -33.88
N SER A 431 42.11 -81.96 -34.98
CA SER A 431 41.00 -82.73 -35.57
C SER A 431 40.49 -83.88 -34.68
N THR A 432 41.14 -84.15 -33.56
CA THR A 432 40.80 -85.23 -32.62
C THR A 432 40.37 -84.69 -31.25
N GLU A 433 39.90 -83.44 -31.20
CA GLU A 433 39.48 -82.75 -30.00
C GLU A 433 38.16 -82.01 -30.23
N ILE A 434 37.30 -81.96 -29.21
CA ILE A 434 36.10 -81.13 -29.11
C ILE A 434 36.30 -80.18 -27.94
N THR A 435 35.98 -78.90 -28.15
CA THR A 435 35.80 -77.92 -27.09
C THR A 435 34.33 -77.76 -26.79
N LEU A 436 33.97 -77.91 -25.52
CA LEU A 436 32.64 -77.71 -24.98
C LEU A 436 32.59 -76.39 -24.22
N LEU A 437 31.55 -75.61 -24.45
CA LEU A 437 31.28 -74.36 -23.74
C LEU A 437 29.89 -74.44 -23.11
N ASN A 438 29.84 -74.48 -21.78
CA ASN A 438 28.60 -74.34 -21.03
C ASN A 438 28.35 -72.88 -20.68
N ALA A 439 27.32 -72.30 -21.29
CA ALA A 439 26.89 -70.92 -21.02
C ALA A 439 26.11 -70.78 -19.69
N GLY A 440 25.98 -71.84 -18.89
CA GLY A 440 25.48 -71.77 -17.53
C GLY A 440 26.44 -70.96 -16.64
N ALA A 441 25.95 -69.90 -16.02
CA ALA A 441 26.74 -69.07 -15.11
C ALA A 441 27.01 -69.77 -13.75
N GLY A 442 28.19 -69.52 -13.18
CA GLY A 442 28.56 -69.95 -11.83
C GLY A 442 28.82 -71.46 -11.69
N ALA A 443 28.74 -71.96 -10.45
CA ALA A 443 29.02 -73.37 -10.12
C ALA A 443 28.12 -74.38 -10.86
N ALA A 444 26.97 -73.95 -11.40
CA ALA A 444 26.09 -74.77 -12.22
C ALA A 444 26.67 -75.08 -13.61
N GLY A 445 27.53 -74.21 -14.14
CA GLY A 445 28.24 -74.43 -15.40
C GLY A 445 29.41 -75.42 -15.28
N ASN A 446 30.06 -75.45 -14.10
CA ASN A 446 31.22 -76.30 -13.81
C ASN A 446 30.80 -77.75 -13.58
N VAL A 447 30.50 -78.48 -14.65
CA VAL A 447 30.12 -79.89 -14.59
C VAL A 447 31.28 -80.78 -15.01
N ALA A 448 31.54 -81.82 -14.22
CA ALA A 448 32.55 -82.81 -14.56
C ALA A 448 32.15 -83.57 -15.83
N LEU A 449 33.07 -83.66 -16.79
CA LEU A 449 32.96 -84.63 -17.87
C LEU A 449 33.39 -85.98 -17.32
N MET A 450 32.51 -86.98 -17.43
CA MET A 450 32.78 -88.34 -16.96
C MET A 450 32.73 -89.29 -18.15
N GLY A 451 33.24 -90.50 -18.00
CA GLY A 451 33.21 -91.48 -19.07
C GLY A 451 34.00 -92.73 -18.71
N THR A 452 33.78 -93.79 -19.46
CA THR A 452 34.51 -95.04 -19.40
C THR A 452 35.48 -95.10 -20.58
N ASP A 453 36.76 -95.29 -20.27
CA ASP A 453 37.83 -95.37 -21.24
C ASP A 453 38.63 -96.65 -21.02
N THR A 454 38.16 -97.75 -21.59
CA THR A 454 38.85 -99.03 -21.52
C THR A 454 40.02 -99.11 -22.51
N ALA A 455 40.01 -98.29 -23.56
CA ALA A 455 41.09 -98.17 -24.53
C ALA A 455 42.29 -97.34 -24.02
N GLY A 456 42.07 -96.46 -23.03
CA GLY A 456 43.08 -95.55 -22.51
C GLY A 456 43.44 -94.43 -23.51
N VAL A 457 42.52 -94.10 -24.41
CA VAL A 457 42.73 -93.14 -25.51
C VAL A 457 41.99 -91.83 -25.31
N GLN A 458 41.08 -91.73 -24.32
CA GLN A 458 40.25 -90.56 -24.07
C GLN A 458 40.89 -89.64 -23.02
N THR A 459 40.83 -88.34 -23.27
CA THR A 459 41.20 -87.30 -22.30
C THR A 459 40.02 -86.37 -22.14
N LEU A 460 39.41 -86.38 -20.96
CA LEU A 460 38.28 -85.55 -20.59
C LEU A 460 38.77 -84.46 -19.64
N THR A 461 38.78 -83.21 -20.11
CA THR A 461 39.01 -82.04 -19.26
C THR A 461 37.66 -81.51 -18.86
N GLY A 462 37.30 -81.65 -17.58
CA GLY A 462 36.00 -81.20 -17.05
C GLY A 462 35.71 -79.75 -17.38
N MET A 463 34.42 -79.39 -17.43
CA MET A 463 34.04 -77.99 -17.66
C MET A 463 34.48 -77.17 -16.46
N THR A 464 35.54 -76.39 -16.64
CA THR A 464 36.20 -75.60 -15.60
C THR A 464 36.24 -74.14 -16.04
N SER A 465 36.37 -73.22 -15.08
CA SER A 465 36.46 -71.75 -15.27
C SER A 465 35.13 -70.97 -15.34
N GLY A 466 33.95 -71.55 -15.10
CA GLY A 466 32.70 -70.78 -15.03
C GLY A 466 32.35 -70.25 -13.64
N GLY A 467 33.35 -69.95 -12.79
CA GLY A 467 33.14 -69.77 -11.36
C GLY A 467 33.25 -68.32 -10.90
N VAL A 468 32.11 -67.67 -10.63
CA VAL A 468 32.08 -66.41 -9.88
C VAL A 468 32.71 -66.55 -8.50
N THR A 469 33.47 -65.55 -8.08
CA THR A 469 34.10 -65.50 -6.77
C THR A 469 33.10 -65.02 -5.70
N GLY A 470 32.54 -65.95 -4.93
CA GLY A 470 31.72 -65.60 -3.76
C GLY A 470 30.29 -65.15 -4.11
N THR A 471 29.92 -63.91 -3.76
CA THR A 471 28.56 -63.35 -3.90
C THR A 471 28.38 -62.42 -5.10
N ASN A 472 29.33 -62.43 -6.04
CA ASN A 472 29.28 -61.58 -7.23
C ASN A 472 28.12 -61.96 -8.15
N VAL A 473 27.62 -60.99 -8.92
CA VAL A 473 26.58 -61.20 -9.92
C VAL A 473 27.26 -61.56 -11.25
N PRO A 474 26.97 -62.75 -11.81
CA PRO A 474 27.60 -63.17 -13.06
C PRO A 474 27.07 -62.37 -14.25
N VAL A 475 28.00 -62.00 -15.15
CA VAL A 475 27.73 -61.37 -16.43
C VAL A 475 28.35 -62.21 -17.54
N MET A 476 27.50 -62.84 -18.35
CA MET A 476 27.96 -63.71 -19.43
C MET A 476 28.67 -62.89 -20.53
N VAL A 477 29.93 -63.22 -20.82
CA VAL A 477 30.70 -62.63 -21.90
C VAL A 477 30.37 -63.33 -23.21
N ASN A 478 30.00 -62.56 -24.22
CA ASN A 478 29.88 -63.02 -25.58
C ASN A 478 31.17 -62.70 -26.35
N THR A 479 32.03 -63.71 -26.53
CA THR A 479 33.31 -63.59 -27.27
C THR A 479 33.17 -63.07 -28.69
N SER A 480 31.97 -63.20 -29.27
CA SER A 480 31.69 -62.89 -30.67
C SER A 480 30.99 -61.55 -30.86
N SER A 481 30.54 -60.89 -29.77
CA SER A 481 29.82 -59.62 -29.81
C SER A 481 29.94 -58.86 -28.49
N VAL A 482 30.71 -57.77 -28.50
CA VAL A 482 30.82 -56.84 -27.37
C VAL A 482 29.45 -56.25 -27.01
N SER A 483 28.66 -55.87 -28.01
CA SER A 483 27.30 -55.36 -27.80
C SER A 483 26.35 -56.36 -27.11
N ALA A 484 26.51 -57.67 -27.40
CA ALA A 484 25.76 -58.70 -26.67
C ALA A 484 26.24 -58.83 -25.21
N THR A 485 27.53 -58.66 -24.95
CA THR A 485 28.08 -58.61 -23.57
C THR A 485 27.55 -57.41 -22.80
N VAL A 486 27.46 -56.23 -23.44
CA VAL A 486 26.83 -55.03 -22.86
C VAL A 486 25.36 -55.28 -22.54
N THR A 487 24.63 -55.95 -23.44
CA THR A 487 23.22 -56.33 -23.20
C THR A 487 23.09 -57.23 -21.97
N ASN A 488 24.00 -58.20 -21.81
CA ASN A 488 24.02 -59.08 -20.64
C ASN A 488 24.33 -58.33 -19.35
N LEU A 489 25.32 -57.42 -19.37
CA LEU A 489 25.66 -56.58 -18.21
C LEU A 489 24.48 -55.72 -17.78
N ARG A 490 23.84 -55.02 -18.73
CA ARG A 490 22.67 -54.19 -18.44
C ARG A 490 21.53 -54.99 -17.83
N SER A 491 21.23 -56.15 -18.41
CA SER A 491 20.20 -57.02 -17.88
C SER A 491 20.55 -57.52 -16.47
N ALA A 492 21.83 -57.77 -16.17
CA ALA A 492 22.25 -58.12 -14.82
C ALA A 492 22.08 -56.94 -13.84
N ILE A 493 22.36 -55.71 -14.27
CA ILE A 493 22.19 -54.49 -13.47
C ILE A 493 20.71 -54.23 -13.19
N ASP A 494 19.86 -54.17 -14.22
CA ASP A 494 18.43 -53.86 -14.11
C ASP A 494 17.64 -54.93 -13.31
N ASN A 495 18.14 -56.17 -13.25
CA ASN A 495 17.55 -57.24 -12.45
C ASN A 495 18.09 -57.30 -11.01
N ASN A 496 19.03 -56.44 -10.65
CA ASN A 496 19.57 -56.37 -9.30
C ASN A 496 18.71 -55.45 -8.41
N ALA A 497 18.72 -55.69 -7.10
CA ALA A 497 17.85 -55.00 -6.15
C ALA A 497 18.53 -53.75 -5.56
N PHE A 498 18.89 -52.77 -6.40
CA PHE A 498 19.36 -51.44 -5.97
C PHE A 498 18.87 -50.33 -6.91
N ASN A 499 18.88 -49.07 -6.47
CA ASN A 499 18.19 -47.94 -7.14
C ASN A 499 18.93 -47.39 -8.37
N ILE A 500 19.32 -48.26 -9.30
CA ILE A 500 20.01 -47.89 -10.54
C ILE A 500 19.31 -48.51 -11.74
N THR A 501 19.03 -47.69 -12.75
CA THR A 501 18.45 -48.12 -14.02
C THR A 501 19.43 -47.90 -15.18
N THR A 502 19.33 -48.74 -16.21
CA THR A 502 20.16 -48.62 -17.42
C THR A 502 19.39 -48.19 -18.67
N SER A 503 20.01 -47.37 -19.51
CA SER A 503 19.49 -47.01 -20.84
C SER A 503 20.57 -47.09 -21.91
N ASN A 504 20.18 -47.17 -23.19
CA ASN A 504 21.13 -47.25 -24.31
C ASN A 504 22.06 -46.02 -24.32
N GLY A 505 23.35 -46.23 -24.58
CA GLY A 505 24.30 -45.14 -24.77
C GLY A 505 24.37 -44.67 -26.23
N ALA A 506 25.47 -43.99 -26.58
CA ALA A 506 25.67 -43.44 -27.92
C ALA A 506 26.04 -44.51 -28.96
N ALA A 507 26.54 -45.66 -28.52
CA ALA A 507 26.96 -46.79 -29.33
C ALA A 507 26.35 -48.12 -28.80
N PRO A 508 26.26 -49.17 -29.62
CA PRO A 508 25.82 -50.49 -29.16
C PRO A 508 26.71 -51.12 -28.08
N GLU A 509 27.92 -50.61 -27.92
CA GLU A 509 28.94 -51.05 -26.96
C GLU A 509 28.98 -50.21 -25.67
N ASP A 510 28.09 -49.22 -25.51
CA ASP A 510 28.00 -48.41 -24.29
C ASP A 510 26.55 -48.25 -23.77
N PHE A 511 26.43 -47.83 -22.51
CA PHE A 511 25.15 -47.56 -21.87
C PHE A 511 25.27 -46.54 -20.74
N ILE A 512 24.13 -45.94 -20.41
CA ILE A 512 24.01 -44.94 -19.35
C ILE A 512 23.44 -45.61 -18.11
N LEU A 513 24.04 -45.30 -16.96
CA LEU A 513 23.52 -45.58 -15.63
C LEU A 513 22.83 -44.34 -15.09
N THR A 514 21.65 -44.50 -14.53
CA THR A 514 20.97 -43.45 -13.75
C THR A 514 20.79 -43.95 -12.33
N ASN A 515 21.30 -43.21 -11.35
CA ASN A 515 21.01 -43.48 -9.94
C ASN A 515 19.72 -42.76 -9.57
N ASP A 516 18.67 -43.54 -9.31
CA ASP A 516 17.34 -43.03 -9.00
C ASP A 516 17.24 -42.48 -7.57
N ASN A 517 18.29 -42.61 -6.74
CA ASN A 517 18.43 -41.83 -5.52
C ASN A 517 18.83 -40.39 -5.89
N PRO A 518 17.94 -39.39 -5.69
CA PRO A 518 18.24 -38.02 -6.05
C PRO A 518 19.28 -37.41 -5.11
N GLY A 519 19.95 -36.33 -5.52
CA GLY A 519 20.88 -35.62 -4.66
C GLY A 519 22.36 -35.94 -4.87
N THR A 520 23.22 -35.28 -4.08
CA THR A 520 24.66 -35.61 -4.01
C THR A 520 24.93 -37.00 -3.45
N ALA A 521 23.96 -37.59 -2.74
CA ALA A 521 24.00 -38.98 -2.30
C ALA A 521 24.06 -39.97 -3.48
N GLY A 522 23.53 -39.59 -4.65
CA GLY A 522 23.61 -40.38 -5.87
C GLY A 522 24.97 -40.33 -6.58
N ASN A 523 25.85 -39.38 -6.23
CA ASN A 523 27.19 -39.24 -6.81
C ASN A 523 28.14 -40.28 -6.21
N VAL A 524 28.15 -41.48 -6.79
CA VAL A 524 28.91 -42.61 -6.29
C VAL A 524 29.94 -43.03 -7.34
N PRO A 525 31.21 -43.24 -6.95
CA PRO A 525 32.22 -43.73 -7.88
C PRO A 525 31.86 -45.14 -8.34
N ILE A 526 32.05 -45.38 -9.63
CA ILE A 526 32.15 -46.74 -10.18
C ILE A 526 33.61 -47.17 -10.01
N SER A 527 33.83 -48.42 -9.63
CA SER A 527 35.18 -48.98 -9.58
C SER A 527 35.22 -50.26 -10.38
N GLU A 528 36.34 -50.49 -11.05
CA GLU A 528 36.55 -51.66 -11.89
C GLU A 528 37.75 -52.46 -11.43
N PHE A 529 37.74 -53.73 -11.80
CA PHE A 529 38.91 -54.58 -11.87
C PHE A 529 39.02 -55.06 -13.32
N ASP A 530 39.78 -54.31 -14.10
CA ASP A 530 40.06 -54.58 -15.52
C ASP A 530 41.57 -54.77 -15.71
N THR A 531 41.97 -55.92 -16.23
CA THR A 531 43.37 -56.26 -16.44
C THR A 531 43.84 -55.98 -17.87
N LEU A 532 42.90 -55.84 -18.80
CA LEU A 532 43.17 -55.65 -20.23
C LEU A 532 42.86 -54.23 -20.73
N GLY A 533 42.15 -53.42 -19.94
CA GLY A 533 41.81 -52.03 -20.26
C GLY A 533 40.69 -51.91 -21.30
N PHE A 534 39.74 -52.84 -21.30
CA PHE A 534 38.59 -52.87 -22.20
C PHE A 534 37.30 -52.30 -21.61
N ILE A 535 37.26 -51.97 -20.32
CA ILE A 535 36.14 -51.30 -19.66
C ILE A 535 36.45 -49.80 -19.61
N ASP A 536 35.56 -49.00 -20.19
CA ASP A 536 35.58 -47.54 -20.05
C ASP A 536 34.38 -47.13 -19.22
N PHE A 537 34.57 -46.25 -18.25
CA PHE A 537 33.49 -45.80 -17.40
C PHE A 537 33.64 -44.34 -16.98
N THR A 538 32.48 -43.70 -16.82
CA THR A 538 32.37 -42.44 -16.09
C THR A 538 31.59 -42.73 -14.82
N GLY A 539 32.19 -42.44 -13.66
CA GLY A 539 31.50 -42.58 -12.37
C GLY A 539 30.20 -41.78 -12.34
N MET A 540 29.23 -42.21 -11.52
CA MET A 540 27.95 -41.52 -11.44
C MET A 540 28.16 -40.14 -10.81
N ALA A 541 27.90 -39.11 -11.61
CA ALA A 541 28.13 -37.71 -11.26
C ALA A 541 27.01 -36.83 -11.81
N GLY A 542 27.02 -35.56 -11.43
CA GLY A 542 26.02 -34.58 -11.89
C GLY A 542 24.72 -34.56 -11.07
N GLY A 543 24.58 -35.44 -10.06
CA GLY A 543 23.49 -35.33 -9.09
C GLY A 543 23.67 -34.07 -8.24
N THR A 544 22.68 -33.17 -8.30
CA THR A 544 22.61 -31.96 -7.46
C THR A 544 21.77 -32.27 -6.22
N GLY A 545 22.14 -31.77 -5.04
CA GLY A 545 21.40 -31.98 -3.78
C GLY A 545 19.92 -31.57 -3.87
N THR A 546 19.12 -31.82 -2.81
CA THR A 546 17.74 -31.28 -2.66
C THR A 546 17.74 -29.83 -3.09
N GLY A 547 17.23 -29.59 -4.29
CA GLY A 547 17.56 -28.43 -5.08
C GLY A 547 16.62 -27.31 -4.70
N LEU A 548 17.15 -26.11 -4.49
CA LEU A 548 16.32 -24.92 -4.55
C LEU A 548 16.01 -24.66 -6.03
N ALA A 549 15.21 -25.53 -6.66
CA ALA A 549 14.82 -25.34 -8.05
C ALA A 549 14.03 -24.04 -8.15
N THR A 550 14.53 -23.13 -8.97
CA THR A 550 13.88 -21.86 -9.23
C THR A 550 13.05 -21.94 -10.49
N TYR A 551 11.79 -21.51 -10.41
CA TYR A 551 10.85 -21.46 -11.51
C TYR A 551 10.48 -20.01 -11.79
N ALA A 552 10.62 -19.62 -13.06
CA ALA A 552 10.10 -18.36 -13.56
C ALA A 552 8.58 -18.46 -13.79
N PRO A 553 7.82 -17.36 -13.66
CA PRO A 553 6.41 -17.34 -13.98
C PRO A 553 6.19 -17.50 -15.48
N THR A 554 5.08 -18.14 -15.83
CA THR A 554 4.65 -18.40 -17.21
C THR A 554 3.57 -17.43 -17.68
N ALA A 555 2.79 -16.90 -16.75
CA ALA A 555 1.79 -15.87 -16.96
C ALA A 555 1.53 -15.14 -15.63
N SER A 556 1.01 -13.94 -15.72
CA SER A 556 0.43 -13.23 -14.58
C SER A 556 -0.83 -12.51 -15.06
N THR A 557 -1.83 -12.53 -14.21
CA THR A 557 -3.04 -11.72 -14.34
C THR A 557 -3.16 -10.93 -13.06
N ALA A 558 -2.84 -9.65 -13.14
CA ALA A 558 -3.33 -8.71 -12.15
C ALA A 558 -4.78 -8.37 -12.53
N VAL A 559 -5.66 -8.35 -11.55
CA VAL A 559 -6.96 -7.73 -11.74
C VAL A 559 -6.72 -6.27 -11.40
N GLY A 560 -6.41 -5.45 -12.42
CA GLY A 560 -6.14 -4.02 -12.20
C GLY A 560 -7.27 -3.41 -11.38
N SER A 561 -6.93 -2.87 -10.20
CA SER A 561 -7.77 -2.33 -9.11
C SER A 561 -7.90 -3.17 -7.82
N ASP A 562 -7.40 -4.41 -7.76
CA ASP A 562 -7.43 -5.22 -6.52
C ASP A 562 -6.07 -5.27 -5.81
N ILE A 563 -6.09 -5.42 -4.49
CA ILE A 563 -4.92 -5.66 -3.62
C ILE A 563 -4.26 -7.03 -3.89
N THR A 564 -4.78 -7.80 -4.84
CA THR A 564 -4.32 -9.16 -5.14
C THR A 564 -3.89 -9.33 -6.59
N SER A 565 -2.86 -10.15 -6.79
CA SER A 565 -2.36 -10.56 -8.12
C SER A 565 -2.23 -12.07 -8.20
N THR A 566 -2.51 -12.65 -9.37
CA THR A 566 -2.38 -14.09 -9.59
C THR A 566 -1.28 -14.38 -10.61
N VAL A 567 -0.28 -15.15 -10.20
CA VAL A 567 0.88 -15.53 -11.01
C VAL A 567 0.83 -17.04 -11.29
N THR A 568 1.13 -17.48 -12.51
CA THR A 568 1.10 -18.90 -12.89
C THR A 568 2.50 -19.42 -13.16
N PHE A 569 2.85 -20.58 -12.60
CA PHE A 569 4.14 -21.25 -12.78
C PHE A 569 4.02 -22.55 -13.60
N SER A 570 5.16 -23.13 -13.97
CA SER A 570 5.20 -24.47 -14.60
C SER A 570 4.90 -25.61 -13.62
N ILE A 571 5.02 -25.34 -12.32
CA ILE A 571 4.71 -26.25 -11.22
C ILE A 571 3.61 -25.67 -10.34
N ALA A 572 3.01 -26.50 -9.48
CA ALA A 572 2.10 -26.03 -8.44
C ALA A 572 2.93 -25.47 -7.26
N PRO A 573 2.78 -24.19 -6.90
CA PRO A 573 3.42 -23.65 -5.71
C PRO A 573 2.88 -24.35 -4.46
N GLU A 574 3.75 -24.60 -3.49
CA GLU A 574 3.44 -25.26 -2.23
C GLU A 574 3.77 -24.38 -1.03
N ALA A 575 3.14 -24.67 0.12
CA ALA A 575 3.51 -24.00 1.36
C ALA A 575 4.97 -24.36 1.72
N ALA A 576 5.71 -23.38 2.25
CA ALA A 576 7.16 -23.41 2.52
C ALA A 576 8.09 -23.16 1.33
N ASP A 577 7.57 -23.07 0.10
CA ASP A 577 8.35 -22.48 -1.01
C ASP A 577 8.78 -21.05 -0.65
N SER A 578 9.85 -20.56 -1.26
CA SER A 578 10.27 -19.16 -1.11
C SER A 578 10.11 -18.38 -2.40
N LEU A 579 9.58 -17.18 -2.29
CA LEU A 579 9.28 -16.28 -3.39
C LEU A 579 10.21 -15.07 -3.34
N ARG A 580 10.79 -14.75 -4.48
CA ARG A 580 11.49 -13.49 -4.72
C ARG A 580 10.64 -12.60 -5.61
N VAL A 581 10.47 -11.32 -5.27
CA VAL A 581 9.64 -10.35 -5.99
C VAL A 581 10.33 -8.99 -6.09
N TYR A 582 10.48 -8.47 -7.31
CA TYR A 582 11.06 -7.15 -7.60
C TYR A 582 10.17 -6.38 -8.58
N GLY A 583 10.20 -5.04 -8.50
CA GLY A 583 9.68 -4.17 -9.56
C GLY A 583 8.16 -3.94 -9.55
N VAL A 584 7.45 -4.44 -8.52
CA VAL A 584 6.04 -4.14 -8.29
C VAL A 584 5.91 -2.66 -7.92
N THR A 585 4.89 -2.00 -8.46
CA THR A 585 4.60 -0.59 -8.23
C THR A 585 3.14 -0.47 -7.84
N ASP A 586 2.77 0.49 -6.99
CA ASP A 586 1.37 0.79 -6.68
C ASP A 586 0.69 1.53 -7.85
N LEU A 587 -0.54 2.03 -7.63
CA LEU A 587 -1.25 2.88 -8.59
C LEU A 587 -0.72 4.32 -8.64
N ALA A 588 -0.05 4.77 -7.59
CA ALA A 588 0.57 6.09 -7.47
C ALA A 588 2.02 6.12 -8.00
N GLY A 589 2.53 5.03 -8.57
CA GLY A 589 3.88 4.96 -9.13
C GLY A 589 4.99 4.69 -8.11
N ASN A 590 4.70 4.44 -6.82
CA ASN A 590 5.74 4.09 -5.84
C ASN A 590 6.12 2.61 -5.98
N GLN A 591 7.43 2.35 -5.96
CA GLN A 591 7.97 1.01 -6.21
C GLN A 591 8.24 0.27 -4.90
N MET A 592 7.71 -0.95 -4.79
CA MET A 592 7.94 -1.86 -3.66
C MET A 592 9.43 -2.11 -3.43
N ILE A 593 9.85 -2.09 -2.16
CA ILE A 593 11.17 -2.63 -1.75
C ILE A 593 11.21 -4.13 -2.09
N PRO A 594 12.22 -4.61 -2.83
CA PRO A 594 12.28 -6.00 -3.23
C PRO A 594 12.15 -6.99 -2.08
N GLU A 595 11.27 -7.97 -2.25
CA GLU A 595 11.12 -9.08 -1.32
C GLU A 595 12.00 -10.22 -1.82
N THR A 596 13.03 -10.59 -1.04
CA THR A 596 14.06 -11.52 -1.53
C THR A 596 13.79 -12.97 -1.17
N ALA A 597 12.93 -13.23 -0.18
CA ALA A 597 12.64 -14.57 0.33
C ALA A 597 11.30 -14.64 1.09
N ALA A 598 10.21 -14.16 0.48
CA ALA A 598 8.88 -14.33 1.05
C ALA A 598 8.52 -15.80 1.13
N THR A 599 8.10 -16.26 2.31
CA THR A 599 7.62 -17.64 2.47
C THR A 599 6.22 -17.77 1.88
N VAL A 600 6.01 -18.76 1.03
CA VAL A 600 4.68 -19.15 0.56
C VAL A 600 3.94 -19.82 1.73
N VAL A 601 2.86 -19.21 2.17
CA VAL A 601 2.04 -19.70 3.28
C VAL A 601 0.90 -20.59 2.77
N ALA A 602 0.35 -21.44 3.63
CA ALA A 602 -0.81 -22.24 3.27
C ALA A 602 -2.02 -21.33 2.92
N ALA A 603 -2.73 -21.68 1.85
CA ALA A 603 -3.96 -20.99 1.47
C ALA A 603 -5.00 -21.10 2.59
N SER A 604 -5.59 -19.96 2.94
CA SER A 604 -6.60 -19.84 3.98
C SER A 604 -7.87 -19.23 3.39
N ALA A 605 -9.00 -19.87 3.66
CA ALA A 605 -10.33 -19.33 3.36
C ALA A 605 -10.94 -18.61 4.57
N ALA A 606 -10.15 -18.34 5.62
CA ALA A 606 -10.64 -17.64 6.80
C ALA A 606 -10.95 -16.18 6.46
N GLU A 607 -12.19 -15.79 6.71
CA GLU A 607 -12.63 -14.40 6.71
C GLU A 607 -12.09 -13.70 7.97
N PRO A 608 -11.93 -12.36 7.95
CA PRO A 608 -11.74 -11.57 9.16
C PRO A 608 -12.81 -11.90 10.20
N ALA A 609 -12.38 -12.08 11.44
CA ALA A 609 -13.27 -12.29 12.57
C ALA A 609 -12.67 -11.66 13.82
N LEU A 610 -13.51 -11.04 14.63
CA LEU A 610 -13.18 -10.52 15.94
C LEU A 610 -12.88 -11.68 16.91
N THR A 611 -12.01 -11.45 17.90
CA THR A 611 -11.69 -12.50 18.89
C THR A 611 -12.88 -12.84 19.77
N GLY A 612 -13.82 -11.91 19.93
CA GLY A 612 -15.04 -12.06 20.72
C GLY A 612 -14.83 -11.95 22.23
N LEU A 613 -13.64 -11.56 22.69
CA LEU A 613 -13.29 -11.42 24.10
C LEU A 613 -12.43 -10.17 24.43
N ASP A 614 -12.03 -9.38 23.43
CA ASP A 614 -11.03 -8.32 23.60
C ASP A 614 -11.60 -6.90 23.41
N LEU A 615 -12.87 -6.76 23.00
CA LEU A 615 -13.53 -5.45 22.98
C LEU A 615 -13.63 -4.89 24.39
N THR A 616 -12.97 -3.76 24.61
CA THR A 616 -13.00 -3.01 25.86
C THR A 616 -13.13 -1.52 25.55
N GLY A 617 -14.05 -0.85 26.24
CA GLY A 617 -14.14 0.61 26.25
C GLY A 617 -13.52 1.18 27.51
N SER A 618 -12.80 2.30 27.34
CA SER A 618 -12.24 3.11 28.41
C SER A 618 -12.92 4.46 28.42
N SER A 619 -13.80 4.67 29.40
CA SER A 619 -14.38 5.99 29.71
C SER A 619 -13.46 6.74 30.69
N VAL A 620 -13.13 7.99 30.41
CA VAL A 620 -12.27 8.83 31.24
C VAL A 620 -13.02 10.13 31.55
N ALA A 621 -12.95 10.58 32.80
CA ALA A 621 -13.56 11.84 33.21
C ALA A 621 -13.12 12.99 32.30
N GLY A 622 -14.08 13.78 31.79
CA GLY A 622 -13.85 14.88 30.83
C GLY A 622 -14.37 14.58 29.42
N GLU A 623 -14.07 15.47 28.48
CA GLU A 623 -14.45 15.35 27.08
C GLU A 623 -13.28 14.94 26.18
N GLY A 624 -13.58 14.19 25.11
CA GLY A 624 -12.66 13.95 24.01
C GLY A 624 -11.41 13.13 24.36
N ASN A 625 -11.54 12.19 25.29
CA ASN A 625 -10.45 11.40 25.88
C ASN A 625 -10.80 9.92 26.11
N ASP A 626 -11.94 9.47 25.59
CA ASP A 626 -12.37 8.08 25.67
C ASP A 626 -11.71 7.25 24.55
N SER A 627 -11.63 5.93 24.75
CA SER A 627 -11.10 5.02 23.74
C SER A 627 -11.77 3.65 23.76
N ILE A 628 -11.66 2.92 22.66
CA ILE A 628 -11.94 1.49 22.62
C ILE A 628 -10.74 0.73 22.08
N THR A 629 -10.61 -0.53 22.50
CA THR A 629 -9.63 -1.47 21.96
C THR A 629 -10.31 -2.79 21.67
N PHE A 630 -9.99 -3.41 20.54
CA PHE A 630 -10.48 -4.73 20.14
C PHE A 630 -9.44 -5.44 19.25
N ALA A 631 -9.60 -6.75 19.02
CA ALA A 631 -8.65 -7.53 18.24
C ALA A 631 -9.35 -8.52 17.30
N PHE A 632 -8.62 -8.91 16.26
CA PHE A 632 -9.02 -9.96 15.32
C PHE A 632 -8.35 -11.30 15.65
N VAL A 633 -9.01 -12.41 15.31
CA VAL A 633 -8.48 -13.78 15.50
C VAL A 633 -7.17 -14.02 14.74
N ALA A 634 -6.98 -13.29 13.64
CA ALA A 634 -5.75 -13.24 12.86
C ALA A 634 -5.58 -11.82 12.30
N PRO A 635 -4.35 -11.41 11.93
CA PRO A 635 -4.15 -10.13 11.29
C PRO A 635 -5.04 -9.97 10.05
N VAL A 636 -5.65 -8.79 9.94
CA VAL A 636 -6.45 -8.34 8.80
C VAL A 636 -5.61 -7.44 7.89
N HIS A 637 -6.11 -7.26 6.68
CA HIS A 637 -5.52 -6.38 5.69
C HIS A 637 -5.53 -4.92 6.18
N PRO A 638 -4.47 -4.13 5.95
CA PRO A 638 -4.43 -2.72 6.38
C PRO A 638 -5.40 -1.83 5.59
N ASP A 639 -5.63 -2.09 4.29
CA ASP A 639 -6.68 -1.40 3.53
C ASP A 639 -8.06 -1.61 4.18
N GLY A 640 -8.74 -0.50 4.49
CA GLY A 640 -10.05 -0.46 5.15
C GLY A 640 -10.05 -0.59 6.68
N VAL A 641 -9.02 -1.13 7.34
CA VAL A 641 -9.06 -1.37 8.81
C VAL A 641 -9.06 -0.08 9.63
N THR A 642 -8.52 1.01 9.09
CA THR A 642 -8.52 2.33 9.75
C THR A 642 -9.63 3.24 9.23
N ASP A 643 -10.49 2.77 8.33
CA ASP A 643 -11.63 3.54 7.83
C ASP A 643 -12.81 3.42 8.80
N PRO A 644 -13.24 4.52 9.46
CA PRO A 644 -14.37 4.51 10.37
C PRO A 644 -15.68 3.99 9.74
N ALA A 645 -15.85 4.09 8.42
CA ALA A 645 -17.07 3.63 7.73
C ALA A 645 -17.27 2.10 7.79
N ASN A 646 -16.20 1.34 8.07
CA ASN A 646 -16.24 -0.11 8.24
C ASN A 646 -16.66 -0.55 9.65
N TYR A 647 -16.96 0.42 10.53
CA TYR A 647 -17.29 0.19 11.92
C TYR A 647 -18.64 0.83 12.27
N THR A 648 -19.45 0.11 13.04
CA THR A 648 -20.60 0.68 13.75
C THR A 648 -20.44 0.38 15.22
N LEU A 649 -20.38 1.45 16.03
CA LEU A 649 -20.27 1.34 17.48
C LEU A 649 -21.56 1.85 18.12
N THR A 650 -22.10 1.11 19.08
CA THR A 650 -23.24 1.52 19.89
C THR A 650 -22.90 1.44 21.36
N ASP A 651 -23.12 2.54 22.07
CA ASP A 651 -23.06 2.64 23.53
C ASP A 651 -24.38 3.19 24.05
N THR A 652 -25.36 2.29 24.26
CA THR A 652 -26.79 2.60 24.49
C THR A 652 -27.50 3.36 23.35
N VAL A 653 -26.77 4.19 22.61
CA VAL A 653 -27.10 4.93 21.39
C VAL A 653 -25.92 4.79 20.41
N PRO A 654 -26.15 4.95 19.09
CA PRO A 654 -25.06 4.95 18.11
C PRO A 654 -24.01 6.01 18.45
N VAL A 655 -22.74 5.62 18.38
CA VAL A 655 -21.57 6.48 18.60
C VAL A 655 -21.07 6.96 17.24
N ASP A 656 -20.91 8.27 17.07
CA ASP A 656 -20.38 8.84 15.84
C ASP A 656 -18.86 8.69 15.81
N LEU A 657 -18.34 7.89 14.89
CA LEU A 657 -16.91 7.64 14.73
C LEU A 657 -16.23 8.70 13.85
N THR A 658 -16.96 9.71 13.37
CA THR A 658 -16.40 10.80 12.55
C THR A 658 -15.33 11.55 13.34
N GLY A 659 -14.10 11.55 12.81
CA GLY A 659 -12.95 12.21 13.44
C GLY A 659 -12.26 11.39 14.53
N ALA A 660 -12.71 10.16 14.81
CA ALA A 660 -11.98 9.25 15.68
C ALA A 660 -10.66 8.79 15.02
N GLU A 661 -9.61 8.63 15.81
CA GLU A 661 -8.31 8.14 15.35
C GLU A 661 -8.25 6.62 15.49
N PHE A 662 -8.03 5.90 14.38
CA PHE A 662 -7.84 4.46 14.35
C PHE A 662 -6.35 4.13 14.24
N ARG A 663 -5.85 3.29 15.14
CA ARG A 663 -4.48 2.78 15.12
C ARG A 663 -4.52 1.26 15.06
N TYR A 664 -3.91 0.68 14.04
CA TYR A 664 -3.86 -0.76 13.84
C TYR A 664 -2.45 -1.32 14.06
N ASP A 665 -2.31 -2.22 15.02
CA ASP A 665 -1.10 -3.02 15.19
C ASP A 665 -1.27 -4.35 14.45
N MET A 666 -0.69 -4.43 13.25
CA MET A 666 -0.69 -5.64 12.41
C MET A 666 -0.03 -6.85 13.09
N THR A 667 0.92 -6.64 14.01
CA THR A 667 1.63 -7.73 14.69
C THR A 667 0.73 -8.37 15.74
N LEU A 668 -0.06 -7.54 16.43
CA LEU A 668 -1.00 -7.98 17.46
C LEU A 668 -2.41 -8.28 16.91
N GLY A 669 -2.72 -7.83 15.69
CA GLY A 669 -4.08 -7.88 15.14
C GLY A 669 -5.05 -7.01 15.93
N GLN A 670 -4.57 -5.95 16.59
CA GLN A 670 -5.33 -5.12 17.52
C GLN A 670 -5.58 -3.73 16.92
N VAL A 671 -6.80 -3.22 17.12
CA VAL A 671 -7.17 -1.85 16.76
C VAL A 671 -7.46 -1.07 18.04
N GLU A 672 -6.88 0.12 18.13
CA GLU A 672 -7.22 1.13 19.12
C GLU A 672 -7.94 2.28 18.41
N VAL A 673 -9.10 2.68 18.95
CA VAL A 673 -9.86 3.83 18.47
C VAL A 673 -9.89 4.86 19.58
N SER A 674 -9.33 6.04 19.31
CA SER A 674 -9.30 7.17 20.25
C SER A 674 -10.28 8.24 19.84
N PHE A 675 -11.14 8.66 20.77
CA PHE A 675 -12.13 9.72 20.58
C PHE A 675 -11.54 11.08 20.93
N ASN A 676 -10.44 11.45 20.27
CA ASN A 676 -9.74 12.69 20.55
C ASN A 676 -10.55 13.89 20.04
N GLY A 677 -10.82 14.89 20.90
CA GLY A 677 -11.39 16.18 20.47
C GLY A 677 -12.76 16.55 21.06
N ALA A 678 -13.09 17.84 20.94
CA ALA A 678 -14.22 18.49 21.61
C ALA A 678 -15.61 18.02 21.19
N SER A 679 -15.74 17.54 19.94
CA SER A 679 -16.97 17.06 19.33
C SER A 679 -17.09 15.54 19.39
N SER A 680 -16.06 14.86 19.92
CA SER A 680 -15.99 13.42 19.96
C SER A 680 -16.98 12.88 20.99
N PRO A 681 -17.64 11.75 20.70
CA PRO A 681 -18.62 11.17 21.61
C PRO A 681 -17.97 10.69 22.90
N SER A 682 -18.74 10.70 23.98
CA SER A 682 -18.33 10.10 25.25
C SER A 682 -18.99 8.75 25.47
N LEU A 683 -18.21 7.83 26.03
CA LEU A 683 -18.67 6.51 26.43
C LEU A 683 -19.22 6.55 27.86
N GLY A 684 -20.24 5.75 28.12
CA GLY A 684 -20.81 5.55 29.45
C GLY A 684 -19.85 4.83 30.39
N ALA A 685 -19.89 5.23 31.67
CA ALA A 685 -19.11 4.68 32.79
C ALA A 685 -19.22 3.16 32.97
N SER A 686 -20.37 2.60 32.59
CA SER A 686 -20.68 1.19 32.71
C SER A 686 -21.76 0.81 31.71
N GLY A 687 -21.51 -0.22 30.93
CA GLY A 687 -22.41 -0.62 29.87
C GLY A 687 -21.85 -1.78 29.06
N LEU A 688 -22.61 -2.16 28.03
CA LEU A 688 -22.13 -3.04 26.98
C LEU A 688 -21.99 -2.21 25.71
N LEU A 689 -20.79 -2.21 25.14
CA LEU A 689 -20.51 -1.74 23.80
C LEU A 689 -20.89 -2.84 22.81
N GLU A 690 -21.52 -2.44 21.71
CA GLU A 690 -21.78 -3.30 20.58
C GLU A 690 -20.97 -2.76 19.39
N LEU A 691 -19.93 -3.51 18.99
CA LEU A 691 -19.10 -3.21 17.83
C LEU A 691 -19.47 -4.15 16.70
N THR A 692 -19.93 -3.59 15.59
CA THR A 692 -20.06 -4.31 14.32
C THR A 692 -18.93 -3.89 13.38
N VAL A 693 -18.25 -4.86 12.77
CA VAL A 693 -17.25 -4.65 11.73
C VAL A 693 -17.73 -5.26 10.41
N ASP A 694 -17.52 -4.57 9.30
CA ASP A 694 -17.91 -5.03 7.96
C ASP A 694 -16.90 -4.58 6.90
N ASN A 695 -16.99 -5.14 5.68
CA ASN A 695 -16.17 -4.80 4.51
C ASN A 695 -14.65 -4.96 4.69
N LEU A 696 -14.20 -5.71 5.71
CA LEU A 696 -12.79 -5.99 5.93
C LEU A 696 -12.29 -7.21 5.14
N ARG A 697 -10.96 -7.36 5.05
CA ARG A 697 -10.30 -8.46 4.33
C ARG A 697 -9.22 -9.11 5.19
N SER A 698 -8.99 -10.41 5.00
CA SER A 698 -7.84 -11.09 5.61
C SER A 698 -6.54 -10.69 4.90
N LEU A 699 -5.37 -10.99 5.49
CA LEU A 699 -4.08 -10.77 4.81
C LEU A 699 -3.95 -11.51 3.46
N GLN A 700 -4.75 -12.57 3.22
CA GLN A 700 -4.78 -13.27 1.93
C GLN A 700 -5.86 -12.72 0.97
N GLY A 701 -6.44 -11.56 1.30
CA GLY A 701 -7.47 -10.89 0.49
C GLY A 701 -8.80 -11.63 0.45
N VAL A 702 -9.16 -12.40 1.49
CA VAL A 702 -10.50 -12.98 1.64
C VAL A 702 -11.41 -11.92 2.25
N VAL A 703 -12.45 -11.53 1.53
CA VAL A 703 -13.41 -10.50 1.96
C VAL A 703 -14.39 -11.11 2.95
N GLN A 704 -14.72 -10.35 3.99
CA GLN A 704 -15.79 -10.66 4.91
C GLN A 704 -17.14 -10.73 4.17
N SER A 705 -17.87 -11.83 4.34
CA SER A 705 -19.13 -12.09 3.62
C SER A 705 -20.37 -11.55 4.34
N ALA A 706 -20.24 -11.27 5.64
CA ALA A 706 -21.27 -10.66 6.49
C ALA A 706 -20.61 -9.93 7.67
N PRO A 707 -21.26 -8.89 8.21
CA PRO A 707 -20.74 -8.17 9.37
C PRO A 707 -20.49 -9.11 10.56
N ASP A 708 -19.41 -8.88 11.29
CA ASP A 708 -19.09 -9.57 12.54
C ASP A 708 -19.35 -8.65 13.73
N LEU A 709 -19.79 -9.24 14.84
CA LEU A 709 -20.29 -8.51 16.00
C LEU A 709 -19.57 -8.97 17.26
N GLU A 710 -19.03 -8.01 18.00
CA GLU A 710 -18.50 -8.23 19.35
C GLU A 710 -19.20 -7.33 20.36
N ILE A 711 -19.41 -7.88 21.56
CA ILE A 711 -19.99 -7.17 22.69
C ILE A 711 -18.98 -7.17 23.84
N GLY A 712 -18.62 -5.98 24.29
CA GLY A 712 -17.59 -5.76 25.30
C GLY A 712 -18.07 -4.80 26.38
N PRO A 713 -17.47 -4.82 27.59
CA PRO A 713 -17.81 -3.85 28.61
C PRO A 713 -17.19 -2.48 28.32
N THR A 714 -17.90 -1.41 28.71
CA THR A 714 -17.24 -0.13 29.02
C THR A 714 -16.82 -0.13 30.48
N LEU A 715 -15.57 0.22 30.73
CA LEU A 715 -14.98 0.43 32.05
C LEU A 715 -14.46 1.86 32.11
N GLY A 716 -14.43 2.48 33.29
CA GLY A 716 -13.89 3.83 33.32
C GLY A 716 -14.33 4.68 34.50
N ASP A 717 -14.60 5.93 34.18
CA ASP A 717 -15.05 6.94 35.11
C ASP A 717 -16.30 6.50 35.87
N THR A 718 -16.22 6.49 37.19
CA THR A 718 -17.32 6.13 38.10
C THR A 718 -17.65 7.24 39.08
N THR A 719 -17.04 8.42 38.89
CA THR A 719 -17.16 9.54 39.81
C THR A 719 -18.20 10.49 39.26
N ALA A 720 -19.20 10.85 40.07
CA ALA A 720 -20.16 11.87 39.66
C ALA A 720 -19.59 13.28 39.86
N PRO A 721 -20.02 14.26 39.03
CA PRO A 721 -19.55 15.63 39.12
C PRO A 721 -20.01 16.27 40.43
N THR A 722 -19.13 17.10 40.98
CA THR A 722 -19.38 17.85 42.22
C THR A 722 -19.23 19.35 42.00
N VAL A 723 -19.88 20.13 42.85
CA VAL A 723 -19.74 21.59 42.90
C VAL A 723 -19.29 21.96 44.30
N GLY A 724 -18.09 22.51 44.41
CA GLY A 724 -17.42 22.87 45.65
C GLY A 724 -17.92 24.17 46.26
N VAL A 725 -17.38 24.45 47.45
CA VAL A 725 -17.59 25.76 48.09
C VAL A 725 -16.89 26.81 47.24
N SER A 726 -17.65 27.83 46.84
CA SER A 726 -17.16 28.79 45.87
C SER A 726 -16.91 28.17 44.49
N ASP A 727 -17.85 27.41 43.94
CA ASP A 727 -17.86 27.13 42.49
C ASP A 727 -19.03 27.82 41.76
N ALA A 728 -19.92 28.48 42.50
CA ALA A 728 -20.87 29.45 41.96
C ALA A 728 -20.31 30.88 42.11
N ARG A 729 -20.16 31.60 41.00
CA ARG A 729 -19.61 32.97 40.90
C ARG A 729 -20.60 33.90 40.23
N LEU A 730 -20.78 35.11 40.75
CA LEU A 730 -21.50 36.15 40.00
C LEU A 730 -20.81 36.45 38.67
N ASP A 731 -21.60 36.68 37.64
CA ASP A 731 -21.12 37.22 36.37
C ASP A 731 -20.81 38.72 36.55
N PRO A 732 -19.57 39.18 36.29
CA PRO A 732 -19.21 40.59 36.41
C PRO A 732 -19.90 41.49 35.37
N ALA A 733 -20.37 40.94 34.25
CA ALA A 733 -21.06 41.67 33.20
C ALA A 733 -22.58 41.76 33.42
N ASP A 734 -23.18 40.80 34.13
CA ASP A 734 -24.61 40.76 34.44
C ASP A 734 -24.89 40.32 35.88
N SER A 735 -25.42 41.25 36.68
CA SER A 735 -25.78 40.99 38.08
C SER A 735 -26.89 39.96 38.28
N SER A 736 -27.59 39.54 37.23
CA SER A 736 -28.63 38.50 37.28
C SER A 736 -28.10 37.11 36.93
N SER A 737 -26.80 36.99 36.65
CA SER A 737 -26.19 35.78 36.10
C SER A 737 -25.11 35.22 37.01
N VAL A 738 -24.94 33.90 36.95
CA VAL A 738 -23.99 33.13 37.76
C VAL A 738 -23.28 32.13 36.85
N PHE A 739 -21.96 32.03 36.98
CA PHE A 739 -21.17 30.91 36.47
C PHE A 739 -21.09 29.82 37.53
N ILE A 740 -21.39 28.58 37.16
CA ILE A 740 -21.32 27.40 38.01
C ILE A 740 -20.28 26.45 37.43
N ILE A 741 -19.24 26.18 38.22
CA ILE A 741 -18.11 25.32 37.84
C ILE A 741 -18.33 23.94 38.45
N PHE A 742 -18.26 22.90 37.63
CA PHE A 742 -18.31 21.51 38.06
C PHE A 742 -16.90 20.94 38.15
N SER A 743 -16.69 19.89 38.95
CA SER A 743 -15.37 19.25 39.10
C SER A 743 -14.87 18.57 37.82
N GLU A 744 -15.76 18.29 36.87
CA GLU A 744 -15.50 17.63 35.59
C GLU A 744 -16.58 18.00 34.57
N ALA A 745 -16.41 17.51 33.33
CA ALA A 745 -17.36 17.76 32.25
C ALA A 745 -18.74 17.16 32.53
N ILE A 746 -19.80 17.92 32.23
CA ILE A 746 -21.19 17.51 32.44
C ILE A 746 -21.94 17.33 31.13
N SER A 747 -23.03 16.54 31.18
CA SER A 747 -23.94 16.35 30.06
C SER A 747 -24.44 17.70 29.51
N PRO A 748 -24.29 17.99 28.20
CA PRO A 748 -24.74 19.25 27.62
C PRO A 748 -26.24 19.49 27.78
N THR A 749 -27.04 18.44 27.66
CA THR A 749 -28.51 18.51 27.84
C THR A 749 -28.88 18.86 29.27
N GLY A 750 -28.23 18.24 30.25
CA GLY A 750 -28.47 18.52 31.66
C GLY A 750 -27.99 19.91 32.07
N GLY A 751 -26.76 20.26 31.67
CA GLY A 751 -26.10 21.52 32.03
C GLY A 751 -26.75 22.77 31.42
N ALA A 752 -27.39 22.64 30.26
CA ALA A 752 -28.07 23.75 29.57
C ALA A 752 -29.58 23.85 29.84
N ASP A 753 -30.16 22.93 30.62
CA ASP A 753 -31.58 22.99 30.98
C ASP A 753 -31.81 23.94 32.16
N GLU A 754 -32.53 25.03 31.91
CA GLU A 754 -32.87 26.05 32.92
C GLU A 754 -33.65 25.49 34.11
N ALA A 755 -34.41 24.41 33.93
CA ALA A 755 -35.17 23.78 35.00
C ALA A 755 -34.28 23.11 36.06
N ASN A 756 -33.02 22.86 35.74
CA ASN A 756 -32.07 22.22 36.65
C ASN A 756 -31.39 23.18 37.61
N TYR A 757 -31.62 24.49 37.48
CA TYR A 757 -31.05 25.50 38.38
C TYR A 757 -32.18 26.28 39.03
N THR A 758 -32.13 26.48 40.34
CA THR A 758 -33.13 27.30 41.03
C THR A 758 -32.51 28.10 42.16
N ILE A 759 -32.99 29.33 42.34
CA ILE A 759 -32.79 30.12 43.57
C ILE A 759 -34.18 30.31 44.18
N THR A 760 -34.31 30.08 45.48
CA THR A 760 -35.62 30.21 46.15
C THR A 760 -36.17 31.63 45.98
N GLY A 761 -37.29 31.75 45.25
CA GLY A 761 -37.94 33.04 44.99
C GLY A 761 -37.42 33.81 43.77
N ASN A 762 -36.48 33.25 43.01
CA ASN A 762 -35.96 33.84 41.77
C ASN A 762 -35.91 32.76 40.66
N THR A 763 -36.71 32.94 39.62
CA THR A 763 -36.85 31.95 38.54
C THR A 763 -35.71 32.05 37.54
N THR A 764 -35.19 30.92 37.08
CA THR A 764 -34.20 30.85 36.00
C THR A 764 -34.83 31.27 34.68
N SER A 765 -34.10 32.08 33.90
CA SER A 765 -34.53 32.61 32.60
C SER A 765 -33.80 31.97 31.43
N SER A 766 -32.57 31.49 31.67
CA SER A 766 -31.79 30.69 30.73
C SER A 766 -30.66 29.96 31.46
N ALA A 767 -30.21 28.85 30.88
CA ALA A 767 -28.96 28.20 31.22
C ALA A 767 -28.24 27.82 29.91
N THR A 768 -26.92 27.98 29.88
CA THR A 768 -26.08 27.60 28.74
C THR A 768 -24.77 27.01 29.25
N LEU A 769 -24.29 25.95 28.61
CA LEU A 769 -22.99 25.36 28.92
C LEU A 769 -21.93 26.11 28.10
N VAL A 770 -21.10 26.94 28.75
CA VAL A 770 -20.09 27.79 28.07
C VAL A 770 -18.74 27.07 27.91
N THR A 771 -18.44 26.15 28.80
CA THR A 771 -17.39 25.12 28.63
C THR A 771 -17.94 23.80 29.17
N PRO A 772 -17.36 22.63 28.82
CA PRO A 772 -17.88 21.34 29.27
C PRO A 772 -18.11 21.21 30.78
N ARG A 773 -17.39 21.97 31.63
CA ARG A 773 -17.61 22.02 33.09
C ARG A 773 -18.22 23.32 33.64
N VAL A 774 -18.55 24.32 32.82
CA VAL A 774 -19.04 25.62 33.31
C VAL A 774 -20.38 25.98 32.69
N ALA A 775 -21.41 26.08 33.53
CA ALA A 775 -22.72 26.57 33.16
C ALA A 775 -22.85 28.08 33.45
N HIS A 776 -23.33 28.85 32.48
CA HIS A 776 -23.76 30.23 32.63
C HIS A 776 -25.27 30.28 32.75
N VAL A 777 -25.75 30.72 33.91
CA VAL A 777 -27.18 30.68 34.28
C VAL A 777 -27.66 32.08 34.58
N THR A 778 -28.73 32.51 33.89
CA THR A 778 -29.36 33.83 34.08
C THR A 778 -30.69 33.68 34.82
N PHE A 779 -30.94 34.55 35.81
CA PHE A 779 -32.17 34.57 36.59
C PHE A 779 -33.03 35.80 36.29
N ALA A 780 -34.32 35.73 36.62
CA ALA A 780 -35.29 36.79 36.36
C ALA A 780 -35.08 38.06 37.20
N SER A 781 -34.25 37.99 38.23
CA SER A 781 -33.87 39.10 39.11
C SER A 781 -32.40 39.00 39.48
N ALA A 782 -31.82 40.14 39.90
CA ALA A 782 -30.43 40.20 40.34
C ALA A 782 -30.13 39.18 41.43
N VAL A 783 -28.98 38.50 41.29
CA VAL A 783 -28.45 37.53 42.24
C VAL A 783 -27.44 38.24 43.14
N THR A 784 -27.43 37.88 44.42
CA THR A 784 -26.55 38.46 45.43
C THR A 784 -25.62 37.40 46.02
N VAL A 785 -24.46 37.85 46.52
CA VAL A 785 -23.53 36.97 47.22
C VAL A 785 -24.23 36.34 48.44
N SER A 786 -24.06 35.04 48.61
CA SER A 786 -24.72 34.16 49.58
C SER A 786 -26.13 33.69 49.21
N ASP A 787 -26.72 34.13 48.08
CA ASP A 787 -27.86 33.41 47.52
C ASP A 787 -27.46 31.97 47.25
N THR A 788 -28.39 31.03 47.42
CA THR A 788 -28.11 29.60 47.26
C THR A 788 -28.75 29.11 45.98
N VAL A 789 -27.92 28.55 45.10
CA VAL A 789 -28.36 27.87 43.89
C VAL A 789 -28.51 26.38 44.20
N ASP A 790 -29.71 25.87 44.03
CA ASP A 790 -29.99 24.44 44.02
C ASP A 790 -29.86 23.91 42.59
N ILE A 791 -29.01 22.89 42.42
CA ILE A 791 -28.63 22.27 41.16
C ILE A 791 -29.19 20.85 41.15
N ALA A 792 -30.11 20.58 40.22
CA ALA A 792 -30.73 19.28 40.07
C ALA A 792 -29.71 18.22 39.63
N VAL A 793 -29.99 16.96 39.98
CA VAL A 793 -29.16 15.79 39.62
C VAL A 793 -28.90 15.71 38.12
N ALA A 794 -29.87 16.08 37.29
CA ALA A 794 -29.71 16.05 35.84
C ALA A 794 -28.64 17.02 35.32
N ALA A 795 -28.44 18.19 35.94
CA ALA A 795 -27.33 19.10 35.62
C ALA A 795 -25.99 18.62 36.19
N ALA A 796 -26.02 17.85 37.29
CA ALA A 796 -24.84 17.22 37.88
C ALA A 796 -24.74 15.74 37.47
N THR A 797 -24.83 15.48 36.16
CA THR A 797 -24.55 14.18 35.54
C THR A 797 -23.41 14.40 34.54
N ASP A 798 -22.33 13.63 34.67
CA ASP A 798 -21.16 13.76 33.76
C ASP A 798 -21.45 13.21 32.35
N LEU A 799 -20.42 13.23 31.50
CA LEU A 799 -20.47 12.65 30.15
C LEU A 799 -20.49 11.11 30.16
N ALA A 800 -19.95 10.47 31.19
CA ALA A 800 -20.00 9.03 31.40
C ALA A 800 -21.35 8.55 32.00
N GLY A 801 -22.27 9.47 32.29
CA GLY A 801 -23.59 9.19 32.86
C GLY A 801 -23.60 8.98 34.38
N ASN A 802 -22.50 9.23 35.11
CA ASN A 802 -22.54 9.20 36.56
C ASN A 802 -23.29 10.43 37.09
N ALA A 803 -24.37 10.18 37.82
CA ALA A 803 -25.22 11.23 38.36
C ALA A 803 -24.90 11.50 39.83
N ALA A 804 -24.94 12.77 40.24
CA ALA A 804 -24.78 13.15 41.64
C ALA A 804 -25.82 12.45 42.53
N SER A 805 -25.42 12.11 43.77
CA SER A 805 -26.28 11.37 44.72
C SER A 805 -27.55 12.13 45.15
N GLY A 806 -27.67 13.41 44.82
CA GLY A 806 -28.81 14.26 45.11
C GLY A 806 -28.62 15.68 44.58
N VAL A 807 -29.61 16.54 44.84
CA VAL A 807 -29.52 17.98 44.51
C VAL A 807 -28.32 18.59 45.23
N ALA A 808 -27.44 19.24 44.48
CA ALA A 808 -26.34 20.02 45.03
C ALA A 808 -26.85 21.44 45.38
N SER A 809 -26.30 22.03 46.43
CA SER A 809 -26.73 23.36 46.91
C SER A 809 -25.48 24.17 47.24
N VAL A 810 -25.27 25.26 46.50
CA VAL A 810 -24.04 26.06 46.56
C VAL A 810 -24.37 27.53 46.77
N ALA A 811 -23.62 28.18 47.67
CA ALA A 811 -23.74 29.61 47.88
C ALA A 811 -22.98 30.39 46.80
N VAL A 812 -23.64 31.38 46.21
CA VAL A 812 -23.06 32.31 45.24
C VAL A 812 -21.97 33.11 45.92
N SER A 813 -20.77 33.06 45.35
CA SER A 813 -19.62 33.86 45.76
C SER A 813 -19.51 35.12 44.91
N ALA A 814 -18.64 36.05 45.32
CA ALA A 814 -18.32 37.22 44.51
C ALA A 814 -17.79 36.82 43.13
N ALA A 815 -17.92 37.71 42.13
CA ALA A 815 -17.39 37.47 40.80
C ALA A 815 -15.88 37.16 40.83
N ASP A 816 -15.44 36.33 39.87
CA ASP A 816 -14.02 36.04 39.75
C ASP A 816 -13.24 37.28 39.29
N ALA A 817 -12.12 37.52 39.94
CA ALA A 817 -11.18 38.59 39.63
C ALA A 817 -9.75 38.09 39.46
N ALA A 818 -9.52 36.77 39.59
CA ALA A 818 -8.26 36.17 39.20
C ALA A 818 -8.13 36.24 37.67
N VAL A 819 -6.90 36.40 37.20
CA VAL A 819 -6.60 36.27 35.77
C VAL A 819 -6.03 34.87 35.55
N PRO A 820 -6.36 34.20 34.43
CA PRO A 820 -5.80 32.90 34.14
C PRO A 820 -4.28 33.03 33.91
N THR A 821 -3.54 32.03 34.37
CA THR A 821 -2.09 31.91 34.20
C THR A 821 -1.73 30.58 33.56
N VAL A 822 -0.59 30.49 32.88
CA VAL A 822 -0.07 29.22 32.37
C VAL A 822 0.62 28.49 33.52
N SER A 823 0.09 27.34 33.90
CA SER A 823 0.62 26.48 34.95
C SER A 823 1.78 25.63 34.45
N THR A 824 1.68 25.06 33.25
CA THR A 824 2.70 24.16 32.68
C THR A 824 2.59 24.14 31.16
N VAL A 825 3.73 23.95 30.49
CA VAL A 825 3.79 23.61 29.07
C VAL A 825 4.48 22.26 28.93
N ILE A 826 3.95 21.40 28.08
CA ILE A 826 4.53 20.10 27.69
C ILE A 826 4.67 20.13 26.18
N ALA A 827 5.85 19.83 25.66
CA ALA A 827 6.10 19.70 24.24
C ALA A 827 6.62 18.28 23.97
N THR A 828 5.97 17.59 23.05
CA THR A 828 6.29 16.20 22.72
C THR A 828 6.43 16.10 21.20
N ASN A 829 7.53 15.55 20.71
CA ASN A 829 7.58 15.11 19.33
C ASN A 829 6.99 13.71 19.20
N GLY A 830 6.27 13.48 18.11
CA GLY A 830 5.73 12.17 17.81
C GLY A 830 6.87 11.17 17.59
N THR A 831 6.63 9.91 17.96
CA THR A 831 7.40 8.79 17.39
C THR A 831 7.16 8.73 15.88
N SER A 832 7.91 7.92 15.14
CA SER A 832 7.94 7.79 13.66
C SER A 832 6.64 7.91 12.81
N THR A 833 5.43 7.95 13.38
CA THR A 833 4.13 8.22 12.71
C THR A 833 3.23 9.22 13.44
N GLY A 834 3.58 9.67 14.65
CA GLY A 834 2.80 10.62 15.44
C GLY A 834 3.10 12.06 15.05
N ARG A 835 2.10 12.93 15.18
CA ARG A 835 2.29 14.39 15.05
C ARG A 835 2.86 14.96 16.34
N ASP A 836 3.56 16.08 16.20
CA ASP A 836 4.14 16.78 17.34
C ASP A 836 3.07 17.60 18.05
N THR A 837 3.10 17.62 19.38
CA THR A 837 2.08 18.28 20.19
C THR A 837 2.68 19.22 21.22
N ILE A 838 1.97 20.33 21.47
CA ILE A 838 2.26 21.29 22.53
C ILE A 838 1.01 21.44 23.40
N LYS A 839 1.08 20.95 24.64
CA LYS A 839 0.01 21.04 25.63
C LYS A 839 0.30 22.15 26.62
N ILE A 840 -0.67 23.05 26.80
CA ILE A 840 -0.59 24.25 27.63
C ILE A 840 -1.66 24.13 28.71
N VAL A 841 -1.25 23.95 29.97
CA VAL A 841 -2.17 23.83 31.11
C VAL A 841 -2.34 25.20 31.75
N PHE A 842 -3.59 25.67 31.92
CA PHE A 842 -3.91 26.92 32.58
C PHE A 842 -4.16 26.70 34.10
N SER A 843 -4.32 27.79 34.85
CA SER A 843 -4.62 27.73 36.29
C SER A 843 -6.11 27.59 36.61
N GLU A 844 -6.96 27.77 35.60
CA GLU A 844 -8.42 27.76 35.69
C GLU A 844 -9.03 27.62 34.28
N PRO A 845 -10.34 27.32 34.16
CA PRO A 845 -11.01 27.22 32.86
C PRO A 845 -10.93 28.50 32.03
N VAL A 846 -10.49 28.36 30.77
CA VAL A 846 -10.41 29.44 29.79
C VAL A 846 -11.56 29.40 28.78
N ALA A 847 -11.93 30.56 28.22
CA ALA A 847 -12.98 30.66 27.23
C ALA A 847 -12.54 30.04 25.89
N ARG A 848 -13.22 28.97 25.45
CA ARG A 848 -12.90 28.21 24.21
C ARG A 848 -12.75 29.09 22.98
N THR A 849 -13.64 30.06 22.81
CA THR A 849 -13.62 30.99 21.68
C THR A 849 -12.31 31.75 21.56
N SER A 850 -11.63 32.01 22.66
CA SER A 850 -10.30 32.63 22.67
C SER A 850 -9.17 31.60 22.65
N SER A 851 -9.31 30.50 23.39
CA SER A 851 -8.22 29.54 23.63
C SER A 851 -8.01 28.56 22.49
N GLU A 852 -8.99 28.35 21.62
CA GLU A 852 -8.89 27.45 20.45
C GLU A 852 -8.50 28.20 19.17
N MET A 853 -8.20 29.50 19.26
CA MET A 853 -7.65 30.25 18.13
C MET A 853 -6.12 30.12 18.10
N ALA A 854 -5.57 29.43 17.09
CA ALA A 854 -4.12 29.29 16.90
C ALA A 854 -3.37 30.64 16.89
N ALA A 855 -3.98 31.68 16.31
CA ALA A 855 -3.43 33.04 16.24
C ALA A 855 -3.17 33.71 17.60
N ASN A 856 -3.73 33.16 18.68
CA ASN A 856 -3.52 33.67 20.04
C ASN A 856 -2.24 33.12 20.69
N TYR A 857 -1.54 32.19 20.05
CA TYR A 857 -0.30 31.60 20.55
C TYR A 857 0.89 32.02 19.69
N ALA A 858 1.91 32.62 20.33
CA ALA A 858 3.22 32.78 19.72
C ALA A 858 4.17 31.72 20.27
N ILE A 859 4.65 30.82 19.40
CA ILE A 859 5.50 29.68 19.77
C ILE A 859 6.85 29.80 19.09
N THR A 860 7.91 29.50 19.83
CA THR A 860 9.25 29.29 19.27
C THR A 860 9.83 27.96 19.72
N SER A 861 10.51 27.22 18.85
CA SER A 861 11.34 26.05 19.19
C SER A 861 12.79 26.33 18.81
N GLY A 862 13.74 26.05 19.70
CA GLY A 862 15.17 26.35 19.45
C GLY A 862 15.44 27.84 19.19
N GLY A 863 14.52 28.73 19.56
CA GLY A 863 14.55 30.17 19.26
C GLY A 863 14.01 30.58 17.88
N VAL A 864 13.51 29.64 17.08
CA VAL A 864 12.86 29.88 15.78
C VAL A 864 11.35 29.88 15.95
N ALA A 865 10.65 30.82 15.30
CA ALA A 865 9.19 30.88 15.34
C ALA A 865 8.59 29.64 14.66
N VAL A 866 7.60 29.03 15.31
CA VAL A 866 6.83 27.90 14.76
C VAL A 866 5.63 28.46 14.01
N ASP A 867 5.44 28.04 12.76
CA ASP A 867 4.24 28.36 11.98
C ASP A 867 3.08 27.48 12.46
N LEU A 868 1.97 28.13 12.84
CA LEU A 868 0.75 27.45 13.31
C LEU A 868 -0.36 27.45 12.25
N THR A 869 -0.03 27.85 11.02
CA THR A 869 -0.93 27.64 9.88
C THR A 869 -1.23 26.13 9.78
N ASP A 870 -2.51 25.79 9.65
CA ASP A 870 -3.03 24.41 9.61
C ASP A 870 -2.81 23.57 10.89
N ALA A 871 -2.38 24.18 11.99
CA ALA A 871 -2.35 23.52 13.29
C ALA A 871 -3.77 23.31 13.83
N THR A 872 -4.02 22.15 14.42
CA THR A 872 -5.29 21.87 15.10
C THR A 872 -5.16 22.22 16.58
N VAL A 873 -6.13 22.95 17.11
CA VAL A 873 -6.12 23.44 18.50
C VAL A 873 -7.42 23.05 19.18
N TRP A 874 -7.32 22.40 20.34
CA TRP A 874 -8.49 22.03 21.14
C TRP A 874 -8.20 22.23 22.63
N SER A 875 -9.25 22.58 23.38
CA SER A 875 -9.20 22.62 24.84
C SER A 875 -9.75 21.34 25.47
N SER A 876 -9.25 21.04 26.67
CA SER A 876 -9.69 19.92 27.51
C SER A 876 -9.99 20.43 28.92
N SER A 877 -11.19 20.12 29.41
CA SER A 877 -11.61 20.39 30.78
C SER A 877 -11.12 19.33 31.79
N VAL A 878 -10.32 18.35 31.37
CA VAL A 878 -9.72 17.39 32.32
C VAL A 878 -8.75 18.12 33.25
N ASP A 879 -7.87 18.93 32.67
CA ASP A 879 -6.80 19.63 33.36
C ASP A 879 -6.67 21.11 32.94
N ASP A 880 -7.75 21.69 32.43
CA ASP A 880 -7.81 23.09 31.94
C ASP A 880 -6.69 23.39 30.93
N SER A 881 -6.52 22.49 29.97
CA SER A 881 -5.45 22.59 28.99
C SER A 881 -5.92 22.93 27.60
N VAL A 882 -5.01 23.46 26.79
CA VAL A 882 -5.11 23.55 25.34
C VAL A 882 -3.99 22.74 24.73
N THR A 883 -4.34 21.85 23.82
CA THR A 883 -3.36 21.11 23.02
C THR A 883 -3.36 21.68 21.61
N ILE A 884 -2.15 21.93 21.12
CA ILE A 884 -1.86 22.34 19.74
C ILE A 884 -1.14 21.17 19.10
N GLU A 885 -1.75 20.56 18.11
CA GLU A 885 -1.12 19.58 17.24
C GLU A 885 -0.53 20.29 16.02
N LEU A 886 0.76 20.09 15.81
CA LEU A 886 1.49 20.75 14.74
C LEU A 886 1.25 20.03 13.40
N PRO A 887 1.24 20.79 12.28
CA PRO A 887 1.14 20.18 10.97
C PRO A 887 2.35 19.28 10.69
N ALA A 888 2.17 18.26 9.83
CA ALA A 888 3.23 17.30 9.50
C ALA A 888 4.49 17.94 8.86
N SER A 889 4.39 19.17 8.36
CA SER A 889 5.52 19.95 7.83
C SER A 889 6.44 20.53 8.90
N ILE A 890 6.02 20.55 10.17
CA ILE A 890 6.77 21.11 11.29
C ILE A 890 7.24 19.97 12.19
N ALA A 891 8.52 20.00 12.57
CA ALA A 891 9.15 19.01 13.43
C ALA A 891 9.78 19.67 14.66
N LEU A 892 9.46 19.18 15.85
CA LEU A 892 10.10 19.53 17.11
C LEU A 892 11.31 18.62 17.34
N GLN A 893 12.45 19.24 17.59
CA GLN A 893 13.71 18.53 17.84
C GLN A 893 13.80 18.12 19.32
N THR A 894 14.21 16.90 19.60
CA THR A 894 14.35 16.40 20.97
C THR A 894 15.38 17.23 21.75
N GLY A 895 14.96 17.71 22.92
CA GLY A 895 15.77 18.57 23.78
C GLY A 895 15.74 20.06 23.44
N ASP A 896 15.12 20.49 22.34
CA ASP A 896 14.90 21.91 22.06
C ASP A 896 14.09 22.56 23.17
N THR A 897 14.34 23.85 23.41
CA THR A 897 13.49 24.65 24.29
C THR A 897 12.35 25.25 23.47
N VAL A 898 11.13 24.84 23.79
CA VAL A 898 9.89 25.46 23.30
C VAL A 898 9.51 26.59 24.25
N SER A 899 9.21 27.77 23.71
CA SER A 899 8.67 28.91 24.43
C SER A 899 7.32 29.29 23.85
N VAL A 900 6.29 29.26 24.69
CA VAL A 900 4.90 29.59 24.33
C VAL A 900 4.51 30.89 25.02
N THR A 901 3.98 31.84 24.26
CA THR A 901 3.44 33.10 24.77
C THR A 901 1.97 33.23 24.33
N PRO A 902 1.01 32.84 25.18
CA PRO A 902 -0.40 33.06 24.90
C PRO A 902 -0.76 34.55 25.01
N SER A 903 -1.71 34.98 24.20
CA SER A 903 -2.22 36.35 24.14
C SER A 903 -3.71 36.36 23.82
N ASN A 904 -4.44 37.41 24.21
CA ASN A 904 -5.89 37.54 23.99
C ASN A 904 -6.74 36.38 24.54
N ILE A 905 -6.20 35.60 25.49
CA ILE A 905 -6.96 34.56 26.20
C ILE A 905 -7.68 35.20 27.37
N THR A 906 -8.95 34.84 27.56
CA THR A 906 -9.71 35.18 28.77
C THR A 906 -10.13 33.91 29.51
N ASP A 907 -10.32 34.01 30.81
CA ASP A 907 -11.10 33.02 31.55
C ASP A 907 -12.58 33.08 31.12
N VAL A 908 -13.41 32.21 31.70
CA VAL A 908 -14.86 32.20 31.45
C VAL A 908 -15.55 33.51 31.89
N PRO A 909 -15.24 34.08 33.08
CA PRO A 909 -15.75 35.40 33.49
C PRO A 909 -15.29 36.61 32.67
N GLY A 910 -14.29 36.46 31.79
CA GLY A 910 -13.78 37.51 30.90
C GLY A 910 -12.55 38.26 31.42
N ASN A 911 -11.90 37.80 32.50
CA ASN A 911 -10.61 38.32 32.94
C ASN A 911 -9.52 37.91 31.94
N ALA A 912 -8.80 38.90 31.42
CA ALA A 912 -7.76 38.66 30.42
C ALA A 912 -6.47 38.12 31.06
N LEU A 913 -5.93 37.06 30.45
CA LEU A 913 -4.61 36.52 30.75
C LEU A 913 -3.54 37.61 30.63
N VAL A 914 -2.63 37.67 31.60
CA VAL A 914 -1.42 38.49 31.48
C VAL A 914 -0.40 37.71 30.68
N SER A 915 -0.17 38.14 29.43
CA SER A 915 0.73 37.46 28.50
C SER A 915 2.14 37.33 29.07
N ALA A 916 2.60 36.08 29.18
CA ALA A 916 3.93 35.73 29.65
C ALA A 916 4.42 34.48 28.92
N ALA A 917 5.71 34.44 28.63
CA ALA A 917 6.35 33.28 28.02
C ALA A 917 6.53 32.15 29.06
N SER A 918 6.10 30.95 28.69
CA SER A 918 6.32 29.71 29.44
C SER A 918 7.18 28.77 28.61
N MET A 919 8.10 28.04 29.25
CA MET A 919 9.09 27.21 28.54
C MET A 919 8.95 25.73 28.90
N ALA A 920 9.22 24.88 27.93
CA ALA A 920 9.34 23.43 28.08
C ALA A 920 10.51 22.90 27.25
N SER A 921 11.07 21.76 27.62
CA SER A 921 11.95 20.99 26.75
C SER A 921 11.12 19.99 25.94
N VAL A 922 11.41 19.84 24.65
CA VAL A 922 10.80 18.79 23.82
C VAL A 922 11.26 17.42 24.31
N ALA A 923 10.31 16.54 24.60
CA ALA A 923 10.52 15.12 24.89
C ALA A 923 9.89 14.25 23.81
N GLY A 924 10.09 12.93 23.88
CA GLY A 924 9.52 11.97 22.94
C GLY A 924 10.60 11.06 22.36
N ASP A 925 10.76 11.08 21.04
CA ASP A 925 11.72 10.23 20.34
C ASP A 925 13.16 10.60 20.66
N SER A 926 13.95 9.63 21.11
CA SER A 926 15.38 9.81 21.42
C SER A 926 16.26 8.75 20.77
N SER A 927 15.69 7.93 19.88
CA SER A 927 16.41 6.89 19.18
C SER A 927 16.96 7.47 17.89
N ALA A 928 18.19 7.14 17.54
CA ALA A 928 18.73 7.53 16.24
C ALA A 928 18.38 6.48 15.17
N PRO A 929 18.33 6.87 13.88
CA PRO A 929 18.17 5.97 12.74
C PRO A 929 19.14 4.80 12.80
N SER A 930 18.60 3.58 12.75
CA SER A 930 19.39 2.36 12.99
C SER A 930 19.42 1.37 11.82
N THR A 931 18.41 1.37 10.95
CA THR A 931 18.33 0.44 9.82
C THR A 931 17.71 1.08 8.59
N ALA A 932 18.11 0.59 7.41
CA ALA A 932 17.50 0.94 6.13
C ALA A 932 17.61 -0.24 5.17
N ALA A 933 16.64 -0.36 4.27
CA ALA A 933 16.68 -1.22 3.09
C ALA A 933 16.97 -0.37 1.85
N ALA A 934 17.61 -0.95 0.84
CA ALA A 934 17.87 -0.25 -0.42
C ALA A 934 17.83 -1.21 -1.60
N PHE A 935 17.59 -0.68 -2.80
CA PHE A 935 17.73 -1.43 -4.05
C PHE A 935 18.11 -0.53 -5.23
N VAL A 936 18.80 -1.09 -6.21
CA VAL A 936 19.13 -0.38 -7.47
C VAL A 936 17.87 -0.28 -8.32
N ASN A 937 17.39 0.94 -8.54
CA ASN A 937 16.16 1.19 -9.27
C ASN A 937 16.39 1.24 -10.79
N VAL A 938 16.56 0.07 -11.40
CA VAL A 938 16.76 -0.11 -12.85
C VAL A 938 15.52 0.29 -13.68
N LYS A 939 14.33 0.32 -13.06
CA LYS A 939 13.08 0.78 -13.70
C LYS A 939 13.12 2.29 -13.95
N ASN A 940 13.60 3.03 -12.96
CA ASN A 940 13.80 4.48 -13.07
C ASN A 940 15.05 4.84 -13.89
N ASP A 941 16.13 4.05 -13.76
CA ASP A 941 17.39 4.30 -14.43
C ASP A 941 18.09 3.02 -14.89
N ILE A 942 17.97 2.72 -16.18
CA ILE A 942 18.61 1.56 -16.82
C ILE A 942 20.15 1.61 -16.80
N ALA A 943 20.74 2.75 -16.43
CA ALA A 943 22.19 2.89 -16.27
C ALA A 943 22.68 2.52 -14.85
N GLU A 944 21.78 2.03 -13.98
CA GLU A 944 22.10 1.50 -12.63
C GLU A 944 22.73 2.56 -11.70
N MET A 945 22.48 3.85 -11.94
CA MET A 945 23.00 4.94 -11.09
C MET A 945 22.03 5.36 -10.01
N THR A 946 20.77 4.92 -10.08
CA THR A 946 19.72 5.30 -9.13
C THR A 946 19.46 4.19 -8.11
N VAL A 947 19.42 4.55 -6.84
CA VAL A 947 19.11 3.65 -5.72
C VAL A 947 18.01 4.26 -4.87
N ASP A 948 16.96 3.51 -4.59
CA ASP A 948 15.95 3.91 -3.61
C ASP A 948 16.30 3.29 -2.24
N VAL A 949 16.23 4.10 -1.18
CA VAL A 949 16.64 3.76 0.19
C VAL A 949 15.52 4.09 1.16
N GLN A 950 15.00 3.08 1.85
CA GLN A 950 13.94 3.19 2.85
C GLN A 950 14.51 3.02 4.26
N PHE A 951 14.40 4.05 5.09
CA PHE A 951 14.78 4.02 6.51
C PHE A 951 13.66 3.40 7.36
N SER A 952 14.02 2.87 8.54
CA SER A 952 13.06 2.33 9.50
C SER A 952 12.16 3.38 10.18
N GLU A 953 12.46 4.66 10.01
CA GLU A 953 11.80 5.78 10.67
C GLU A 953 11.85 7.06 9.81
N SER A 954 11.08 8.08 10.22
CA SER A 954 11.01 9.36 9.51
C SER A 954 12.30 10.16 9.67
N MET A 955 12.83 10.66 8.55
CA MET A 955 14.14 11.30 8.44
C MET A 955 14.06 12.82 8.29
N ASP A 956 15.05 13.54 8.81
CA ASP A 956 15.25 14.96 8.50
C ASP A 956 15.67 15.10 7.02
N ALA A 957 14.81 15.73 6.23
CA ALA A 957 15.01 15.93 4.81
C ALA A 957 16.19 16.86 4.47
N THR A 958 16.55 17.79 5.36
CA THR A 958 17.66 18.74 5.13
C THR A 958 19.02 18.08 5.30
N VAL A 959 19.12 17.13 6.24
CA VAL A 959 20.35 16.36 6.47
C VAL A 959 20.42 15.17 5.52
N THR A 960 19.38 14.34 5.51
CA THR A 960 19.35 13.09 4.74
C THR A 960 19.17 13.34 3.24
N GLY A 961 18.52 14.44 2.86
CA GLY A 961 18.42 14.87 1.46
C GLY A 961 19.68 15.55 0.89
N ASN A 962 20.74 15.73 1.69
CA ASN A 962 21.98 16.32 1.19
C ASN A 962 22.85 15.25 0.50
N ALA A 963 23.00 15.34 -0.83
CA ALA A 963 23.83 14.43 -1.62
C ALA A 963 25.28 14.29 -1.10
N ALA A 964 25.85 15.32 -0.46
CA ALA A 964 27.19 15.24 0.11
C ALA A 964 27.32 14.24 1.29
N ASN A 965 26.20 13.81 1.87
CA ASN A 965 26.17 12.80 2.93
C ASN A 965 26.12 11.37 2.40
N TRP A 966 26.03 11.16 1.09
CA TRP A 966 25.90 9.84 0.47
C TRP A 966 27.13 9.49 -0.37
N SER A 967 27.60 8.26 -0.24
CA SER A 967 28.68 7.69 -1.06
C SER A 967 28.48 6.20 -1.27
N ALA A 968 29.12 5.62 -2.29
CA ALA A 968 29.15 4.17 -2.47
C ALA A 968 30.58 3.62 -2.35
N SER A 969 30.74 2.37 -1.93
CA SER A 969 32.05 1.75 -1.69
C SER A 969 32.90 1.57 -2.95
N GLY A 970 32.28 1.62 -4.13
CA GLY A 970 32.95 1.65 -5.43
C GLY A 970 33.61 3.00 -5.76
N GLY A 971 33.41 4.02 -4.91
CA GLY A 971 33.97 5.36 -5.04
C GLY A 971 33.06 6.37 -5.75
N GLN A 972 31.83 5.97 -6.09
CA GLN A 972 30.78 6.83 -6.64
C GLN A 972 30.31 7.83 -5.57
N VAL A 973 29.94 9.03 -6.02
CA VAL A 973 29.36 10.08 -5.16
C VAL A 973 27.93 10.37 -5.59
N ALA A 974 27.05 10.67 -4.63
CA ALA A 974 25.70 11.07 -4.98
C ALA A 974 25.72 12.44 -5.69
N SER A 975 25.05 12.51 -6.83
CA SER A 975 24.84 13.71 -7.63
C SER A 975 23.57 14.44 -7.23
N SER A 976 22.53 13.70 -6.81
CA SER A 976 21.28 14.22 -6.29
C SER A 976 20.63 13.23 -5.32
N VAL A 977 19.83 13.77 -4.38
CA VAL A 977 18.97 12.99 -3.51
C VAL A 977 17.59 13.63 -3.54
N THR A 978 16.58 12.84 -3.89
CA THR A 978 15.17 13.25 -3.87
C THR A 978 14.49 12.52 -2.73
N ARG A 979 13.92 13.25 -1.78
CA ARG A 979 13.04 12.66 -0.77
C ARG A 979 11.73 12.30 -1.45
N LEU A 980 11.37 11.02 -1.43
CA LEU A 980 10.08 10.54 -1.90
C LEU A 980 9.07 10.68 -0.75
N ASN A 981 9.30 10.02 0.39
CA ASN A 981 8.45 10.20 1.58
C ASN A 981 9.27 10.50 2.83
N GLU A 982 8.68 10.44 4.03
CA GLU A 982 9.44 10.67 5.27
C GLU A 982 10.58 9.67 5.50
N ARG A 983 10.49 8.47 4.92
CA ARG A 983 11.42 7.35 5.10
C ARG A 983 12.13 6.92 3.82
N LEU A 984 11.63 7.28 2.65
CA LEU A 984 12.11 6.80 1.35
C LEU A 984 12.82 7.91 0.58
N PHE A 985 14.06 7.64 0.17
CA PHE A 985 14.91 8.57 -0.57
C PHE A 985 15.42 7.92 -1.84
N ARG A 986 15.35 8.64 -2.96
CA ARG A 986 15.97 8.27 -4.24
C ARG A 986 17.31 8.96 -4.37
N VAL A 987 18.38 8.19 -4.46
CA VAL A 987 19.77 8.67 -4.57
C VAL A 987 20.29 8.37 -5.97
N THR A 988 20.73 9.39 -6.70
CA THR A 988 21.34 9.23 -8.03
C THR A 988 22.85 9.47 -7.93
N PHE A 989 23.65 8.47 -8.26
CA PHE A 989 25.11 8.53 -8.25
C PHE A 989 25.71 9.02 -9.58
N ASP A 990 26.98 9.40 -9.56
CA ASP A 990 27.71 9.83 -10.76
C ASP A 990 28.26 8.66 -11.62
N GLY A 991 27.97 7.43 -11.22
CA GLY A 991 28.27 6.20 -11.94
C GLY A 991 27.41 5.02 -11.48
N PRO A 992 27.41 3.91 -12.22
CA PRO A 992 26.61 2.72 -11.88
C PRO A 992 27.07 2.10 -10.56
N ILE A 993 26.11 1.54 -9.82
CA ILE A 993 26.33 0.75 -8.59
C ILE A 993 26.51 -0.72 -8.99
N SER A 994 27.59 -1.35 -8.55
CA SER A 994 27.91 -2.76 -8.87
C SER A 994 27.44 -3.73 -7.77
N PRO A 995 27.30 -5.05 -8.06
CA PRO A 995 26.87 -6.09 -7.10
C PRO A 995 27.61 -6.25 -5.78
N ALA A 996 28.77 -5.62 -5.65
CA ALA A 996 29.58 -5.65 -4.43
C ALA A 996 29.62 -4.29 -3.73
N ASP A 997 28.98 -3.27 -4.29
CA ASP A 997 29.02 -1.92 -3.77
C ASP A 997 27.99 -1.75 -2.64
N THR A 998 28.41 -1.19 -1.52
CA THR A 998 27.53 -0.75 -0.44
C THR A 998 27.35 0.76 -0.49
N ILE A 999 26.22 1.25 0.02
CA ILE A 999 25.90 2.67 0.14
C ILE A 999 26.13 3.11 1.58
N ASP A 1000 26.87 4.19 1.75
CA ASP A 1000 27.08 4.83 3.03
C ASP A 1000 26.28 6.14 3.09
N VAL A 1001 25.49 6.31 4.14
CA VAL A 1001 24.89 7.59 4.53
C VAL A 1001 25.56 8.09 5.81
N ALA A 1002 26.18 9.26 5.74
CA ALA A 1002 26.84 9.91 6.87
C ALA A 1002 25.83 10.68 7.72
N THR A 1003 25.90 10.47 9.04
CA THR A 1003 25.07 11.18 10.03
C THR A 1003 23.57 11.19 9.70
N PRO A 1004 22.96 10.04 9.37
CA PRO A 1004 21.52 9.96 9.15
C PRO A 1004 20.81 10.52 10.39
N THR A 1005 19.94 11.50 10.21
CA THR A 1005 19.27 12.21 11.29
C THR A 1005 17.78 12.04 11.11
N ASP A 1006 17.09 11.58 12.14
CA ASP A 1006 15.63 11.45 12.12
C ASP A 1006 14.94 12.82 12.16
N ARG A 1007 13.62 12.84 12.04
CA ARG A 1007 12.81 14.07 12.15
C ARG A 1007 12.92 14.73 13.54
N ALA A 1008 13.19 13.95 14.59
CA ALA A 1008 13.38 14.41 15.96
C ALA A 1008 14.78 14.99 16.24
N GLY A 1009 15.71 14.97 15.29
CA GLY A 1009 17.07 15.49 15.44
C GLY A 1009 18.06 14.52 16.05
N ASN A 1010 17.70 13.26 16.24
CA ASN A 1010 18.58 12.22 16.74
C ASN A 1010 19.55 11.80 15.63
N VAL A 1011 20.84 12.11 15.83
CA VAL A 1011 21.89 11.87 14.83
C VAL A 1011 22.49 10.47 14.99
N GLY A 1012 22.36 9.65 13.95
CA GLY A 1012 22.99 8.32 13.84
C GLY A 1012 24.47 8.36 13.44
N GLY A 1013 25.15 7.23 13.60
CA GLY A 1013 26.46 7.01 12.99
C GLY A 1013 26.35 6.77 11.48
N THR A 1014 27.48 6.71 10.77
CA THR A 1014 27.46 6.29 9.35
C THR A 1014 26.77 4.93 9.23
N MET A 1015 25.76 4.87 8.36
CA MET A 1015 25.01 3.66 8.08
C MET A 1015 25.44 3.12 6.71
N THR A 1016 25.90 1.87 6.70
CA THR A 1016 26.30 1.13 5.49
C THR A 1016 25.19 0.17 5.11
N ILE A 1017 24.71 0.27 3.88
CA ILE A 1017 23.54 -0.42 3.35
C ILE A 1017 23.98 -1.23 2.13
N ASN A 1018 23.57 -2.49 2.05
CA ASN A 1018 23.80 -3.31 0.86
C ASN A 1018 22.54 -3.27 -0.02
N PRO A 1019 22.55 -2.57 -1.16
CA PRO A 1019 21.37 -2.52 -2.02
C PRO A 1019 21.08 -3.89 -2.63
N ALA A 1020 19.81 -4.26 -2.71
CA ALA A 1020 19.36 -5.37 -3.54
C ALA A 1020 19.47 -5.00 -5.03
N GLU A 1021 19.78 -5.97 -5.88
CA GLU A 1021 20.01 -5.80 -7.32
C GLU A 1021 19.10 -6.63 -8.20
#